data_AF-A0A2G8JQV3-F1
#
_entry.id   AF-A0A2G8JQV3-F1
#
_cell.length_a   1.000
_cell.length_b   1.000
_cell.length_c   1.000
_cell.angle_alpha   90.00
_cell.angle_beta   90.00
_cell.angle_gamma   90.00
#
_symmetry.space_group_name_H-M   'P 1'
#
loop_
_entity.id
_entity.type
_entity.pdbx_description
1 polymer ?
#
loop_
_entity_poly.entity_id
_entity_poly.type
_entity_poly.pdbx_seq_one_letter_code
_entity_poly.pdbx_strand_id
1 'polypeptide(L)'
;MQEYECVVGYEGRETSSKATVSDMNEDNFTVTCEETQYTYTAEEQTVDASLNLRWKEREVYIDGTNNVILYKCSVDRPDCSRCLSNITTPPVLMCIWCSSQSLCAVRENCNQGIQKVCTARPQITLIEPNSGPIEGGTLVQIIGTDLGQRFSDIEEVKLADVLCDHGRYEDQYIVGESVTCLSGPSEVKMGLVSVELTDGRISQGDVMFSYNDPKLTSFFPVIGPASGGSLITINGTDLHTGRDIEAFVGSEPCSITIIQQDYIECINVKSTVNSSHTVMLRFDNRSRTLDGTEFIYILDPEVSDVDPKKSILSGKRADEAGGLVDVGFIMDGVTELLTWSIDNKETFQYVQDPEYDKFDGGVRDYDANPSLLSLTGRYLDEGSQEIDVKVYIGTELCVNITLTAESLVCTPPENSPPAGDFNGEQTEGNLPFVTVLHASLMFELGHLRYTSQFQYTLHIALSVTAFVLLVLLCTVGIWMLHLKKQTDEIVDLEYQMREIQDSVSENLKSLFATLQTTMHDFDTALEQRQMIPIHSKRQYILNMLFLGLQVKPPSQPTEEIFENEKIRSAMEEFSSKLLSKKNFLETLIRTIDSHSNVGPRDRVNIASLLSVCLLLDRKQELLTSVLSNLMREKIEDSDGKRNKCRILFSRNETVLDKLISNWVTLFLYKYFKANAATPLYQLYHAIRYVCQKGPIDAVTGKSQFSINDQRMLETQIYFTEFNVDLIANSVTGEKISLPVLDVNTITQIKEKIVSVLYKDVPFSEQPLPSSYDLMWRTGNEGQLVIRDEDELSGNTENGWRKINTLADFNVTPEHACFELVGKQEHPNIAAVGQGATAEVDAQGNWRPDGGVNGVQARRNTFRMSIDLPWLAPGTRVWHLVKEEDENEDQDDKKSKQKEIKEVVLPFLPATRNYIQKYVDNLLDAMFTEQDSDIPKAIQYLFQFFDEEAGKLDDPDFAKAWKDNVLALRYWTTIIANPQYALDVGTENYIQACLRTLVQVVKDTCAGRSKPTKSQDFSPSRLLYSNFLPGYINKLQNHYLHVQSLGRISSEDLALECHLLQEDFADTFDLTSTQYELFKLLQTYQEPLMEGLEENDVCQELNMAGTLKSLLDHIADITGYE
;
A
#
# COMPACT_ATOMS: atom_id res chain seq x y z
N MET A 1 74.71 -7.99 14.58
CA MET A 1 73.72 -8.10 15.67
C MET A 1 72.47 -8.67 15.04
N GLN A 2 71.91 -9.75 15.57
CA GLN A 2 70.69 -10.34 15.02
C GLN A 2 69.54 -9.35 15.24
N GLU A 3 68.87 -8.90 14.17
CA GLU A 3 67.69 -8.04 14.26
C GLU A 3 66.42 -8.89 14.33
N TYR A 4 65.69 -8.75 15.43
CA TYR A 4 64.38 -9.37 15.65
C TYR A 4 63.30 -8.28 15.59
N GLU A 5 62.10 -8.65 15.13
CA GLU A 5 60.92 -7.78 15.11
C GLU A 5 59.70 -8.50 15.67
N CYS A 6 58.87 -7.79 16.42
CA CYS A 6 57.58 -8.28 16.88
C CYS A 6 56.52 -7.89 15.86
N VAL A 7 55.83 -8.88 15.31
CA VAL A 7 54.80 -8.76 14.28
C VAL A 7 53.44 -8.98 14.93
N VAL A 8 52.60 -7.95 14.90
CA VAL A 8 51.22 -8.03 15.36
C VAL A 8 50.30 -8.13 14.16
N GLY A 9 49.56 -9.23 14.03
CA GLY A 9 48.61 -9.49 12.96
C GLY A 9 47.17 -9.28 13.41
N TYR A 10 46.46 -8.34 12.82
CA TYR A 10 45.05 -8.01 13.08
C TYR A 10 44.37 -7.54 11.79
N GLU A 11 43.08 -7.84 11.58
CA GLU A 11 42.31 -7.43 10.39
C GLU A 11 42.95 -7.81 9.03
N GLY A 12 43.69 -8.93 8.98
CA GLY A 12 44.41 -9.34 7.77
C GLY A 12 45.63 -8.47 7.41
N ARG A 13 46.05 -7.56 8.32
CA ARG A 13 47.26 -6.73 8.21
C ARG A 13 48.28 -7.14 9.26
N GLU A 14 49.56 -7.00 8.94
CA GLU A 14 50.68 -7.21 9.89
C GLU A 14 51.40 -5.89 10.13
N THR A 15 51.65 -5.54 11.39
CA THR A 15 52.48 -4.38 11.76
C THR A 15 53.70 -4.88 12.54
N SER A 16 54.91 -4.47 12.14
CA SER A 16 56.14 -4.87 12.83
C SER A 16 56.73 -3.73 13.66
N SER A 17 57.23 -4.09 14.84
CA SER A 17 57.94 -3.22 15.77
C SER A 17 59.31 -3.80 16.08
N LYS A 18 60.29 -2.95 16.40
CA LYS A 18 61.65 -3.43 16.66
C LYS A 18 61.67 -4.22 17.98
N ALA A 19 62.36 -5.36 18.01
CA ALA A 19 62.55 -6.11 19.24
C ALA A 19 63.99 -5.98 19.75
N THR A 20 64.15 -5.81 21.06
CA THR A 20 65.43 -5.84 21.76
C THR A 20 65.56 -7.13 22.56
N VAL A 21 66.72 -7.78 22.50
CA VAL A 21 66.98 -9.02 23.25
C VAL A 21 67.86 -8.68 24.43
N SER A 22 67.38 -8.97 25.63
CA SER A 22 68.08 -8.74 26.89
C SER A 22 68.23 -10.04 27.69
N ASP A 23 69.32 -10.10 28.46
CA ASP A 23 69.84 -11.25 29.22
C ASP A 23 70.27 -12.46 28.39
N MET A 24 71.59 -12.68 28.39
CA MET A 24 72.26 -13.87 27.84
C MET A 24 72.76 -14.73 29.00
N ASN A 25 71.88 -15.47 29.67
CA ASN A 25 72.30 -16.76 30.22
C ASN A 25 72.14 -17.79 29.12
N GLU A 26 73.05 -18.77 29.04
CA GLU A 26 73.22 -19.68 27.88
C GLU A 26 71.95 -20.44 27.42
N ASP A 27 70.86 -20.42 28.21
CA ASP A 27 69.61 -21.13 27.95
C ASP A 27 68.32 -20.28 27.90
N ASN A 28 68.31 -18.99 28.28
CA ASN A 28 67.07 -18.17 28.32
C ASN A 28 67.31 -16.74 27.77
N PHE A 29 66.55 -16.35 26.75
CA PHE A 29 66.58 -15.01 26.15
C PHE A 29 65.25 -14.29 26.42
N THR A 30 65.31 -13.03 26.87
CA THR A 30 64.10 -12.19 27.01
C THR A 30 64.02 -11.24 25.82
N VAL A 31 62.88 -11.24 25.12
CA VAL A 31 62.64 -10.35 23.98
C VAL A 31 61.64 -9.28 24.38
N THR A 32 62.03 -8.02 24.24
CA THR A 32 61.18 -6.86 24.55
C THR A 32 60.89 -6.10 23.26
N CYS A 33 59.61 -6.04 22.87
CA CYS A 33 59.15 -5.26 21.73
C CYS A 33 59.15 -3.75 22.08
N GLU A 34 59.47 -2.91 21.10
CA GLU A 34 59.38 -1.45 21.22
C GLU A 34 57.92 -1.00 21.39
N GLU A 35 57.70 0.01 22.23
CA GLU A 35 56.38 0.59 22.43
C GLU A 35 55.84 1.15 21.11
N THR A 36 54.69 0.60 20.68
CA THR A 36 54.12 0.89 19.37
C THR A 36 52.62 1.09 19.51
N GLN A 37 52.09 2.14 18.88
CA GLN A 37 50.65 2.39 18.83
C GLN A 37 50.03 1.57 17.70
N TYR A 38 48.96 0.84 18.01
CA TYR A 38 48.21 0.04 17.04
C TYR A 38 46.82 0.65 16.85
N THR A 39 46.37 0.74 15.60
CA THR A 39 45.05 1.25 15.24
C THR A 39 44.37 0.26 14.33
N TYR A 40 43.22 -0.27 14.74
CA TYR A 40 42.39 -1.15 13.93
C TYR A 40 41.13 -0.40 13.44
N THR A 41 40.53 -0.85 12.35
CA THR A 41 39.45 -0.13 11.64
C THR A 41 38.04 -0.58 12.07
N ALA A 42 37.89 -1.81 12.53
CA ALA A 42 36.62 -2.36 13.01
C ALA A 42 36.01 -1.51 14.13
N GLU A 43 34.70 -1.29 14.05
CA GLU A 43 33.87 -0.70 15.11
C GLU A 43 33.51 -1.77 16.16
N GLU A 44 34.51 -2.50 16.64
CA GLU A 44 34.37 -3.50 17.70
C GLU A 44 35.13 -3.03 18.93
N GLN A 45 34.64 -3.34 20.14
CA GLN A 45 35.31 -2.95 21.39
C GLN A 45 36.69 -3.62 21.54
N THR A 46 36.81 -4.85 21.03
CA THR A 46 37.99 -5.70 21.14
C THR A 46 38.19 -6.51 19.87
N VAL A 47 39.42 -6.57 19.37
CA VAL A 47 39.82 -7.40 18.23
C VAL A 47 40.93 -8.35 18.66
N ASP A 48 40.76 -9.63 18.37
CA ASP A 48 41.80 -10.64 18.54
C ASP A 48 42.94 -10.39 17.54
N ALA A 49 44.14 -10.30 18.07
CA ALA A 49 45.36 -10.08 17.32
C ALA A 49 46.40 -11.17 17.65
N SER A 50 47.15 -11.59 16.64
CA SER A 50 48.26 -12.52 16.83
C SER A 50 49.55 -11.73 17.12
N LEU A 51 50.34 -12.18 18.09
CA LEU A 51 51.66 -11.60 18.38
C LEU A 51 52.75 -12.63 18.09
N ASN A 52 53.53 -12.37 17.05
CA ASN A 52 54.57 -13.28 16.58
C ASN A 52 55.94 -12.61 16.59
N LEU A 53 56.99 -13.36 16.95
CA LEU A 53 58.37 -12.90 16.86
C LEU A 53 58.98 -13.36 15.53
N ARG A 54 59.46 -12.42 14.71
CA ARG A 54 60.07 -12.71 13.40
C ARG A 54 61.55 -12.35 13.37
N TRP A 55 62.36 -13.24 12.79
CA TRP A 55 63.74 -12.94 12.46
C TRP A 55 63.81 -12.19 11.13
N LYS A 56 64.11 -10.89 11.20
CA LYS A 56 64.05 -9.96 10.07
C LYS A 56 64.91 -10.35 8.87
N GLU A 57 66.13 -10.88 9.07
CA GLU A 57 67.01 -11.25 7.95
C GLU A 57 66.60 -12.54 7.23
N ARG A 58 65.87 -13.43 7.90
CA ARG A 58 65.49 -14.75 7.34
C ARG A 58 63.99 -14.85 7.02
N GLU A 59 63.20 -13.86 7.43
CA GLU A 59 61.73 -13.87 7.35
C GLU A 59 61.10 -15.13 7.97
N VAL A 60 61.72 -15.66 9.04
CA VAL A 60 61.23 -16.84 9.76
C VAL A 60 60.59 -16.42 11.08
N TYR A 61 59.35 -16.86 11.31
CA TYR A 61 58.68 -16.74 12.60
C TYR A 61 59.28 -17.74 13.60
N ILE A 62 59.73 -17.24 14.76
CA ILE A 62 60.44 -18.00 15.79
C ILE A 62 59.47 -18.53 16.84
N ASP A 63 58.55 -17.67 17.27
CA ASP A 63 57.60 -17.96 18.34
C ASP A 63 56.31 -17.15 18.10
N GLY A 64 55.18 -17.68 18.54
CA GLY A 64 53.86 -17.09 18.37
C GLY A 64 53.03 -17.25 19.63
N THR A 65 52.68 -16.12 20.26
CA THR A 65 51.65 -16.10 21.29
C THR A 65 50.33 -15.87 20.57
N ASN A 66 49.46 -16.88 20.58
CA ASN A 66 48.37 -16.91 19.60
C ASN A 66 47.36 -15.76 19.75
N ASN A 67 47.09 -15.22 20.95
CA ASN A 67 45.99 -14.28 21.14
C ASN A 67 46.36 -13.13 22.11
N VAL A 68 46.57 -11.93 21.58
CA VAL A 68 46.50 -10.66 22.32
C VAL A 68 45.27 -9.88 21.88
N ILE A 69 44.70 -9.04 22.76
CA ILE A 69 43.47 -8.31 22.45
C ILE A 69 43.80 -6.83 22.28
N LEU A 70 43.49 -6.27 21.11
CA LEU A 70 43.47 -4.83 20.90
C LEU A 70 42.10 -4.30 21.30
N TYR A 71 42.03 -3.17 22.00
CA TYR A 71 40.76 -2.60 22.46
C TYR A 71 40.62 -1.11 22.14
N LYS A 72 39.38 -0.63 22.05
CA LYS A 72 39.04 0.79 21.85
C LYS A 72 38.10 1.26 22.95
N CYS A 73 38.44 2.38 23.58
CA CYS A 73 37.62 2.96 24.64
C CYS A 73 36.34 3.63 24.14
N SER A 74 36.31 4.11 22.90
CA SER A 74 35.22 4.92 22.34
C SER A 74 34.03 4.12 21.83
N VAL A 75 34.22 2.85 21.51
CA VAL A 75 33.19 1.98 20.92
C VAL A 75 32.20 1.51 21.99
N ASP A 76 30.90 1.63 21.73
CA ASP A 76 29.77 1.32 22.63
C ASP A 76 29.75 2.04 23.99
N ARG A 77 30.57 3.10 24.14
CA ARG A 77 30.66 3.91 25.36
C ARG A 77 30.49 5.40 25.04
N PRO A 78 29.32 5.79 24.47
CA PRO A 78 29.07 7.16 24.01
C PRO A 78 28.85 8.16 25.14
N ASP A 79 28.65 7.70 26.38
CA ASP A 79 28.33 8.55 27.52
C ASP A 79 29.30 8.33 28.70
N CYS A 80 29.32 9.30 29.60
CA CYS A 80 30.21 9.29 30.75
C CYS A 80 29.93 8.09 31.66
N SER A 81 28.66 7.74 31.83
CA SER A 81 28.21 6.68 32.71
C SER A 81 28.70 5.30 32.26
N ARG A 82 28.63 4.99 30.96
CA ARG A 82 29.23 3.80 30.35
C ARG A 82 30.74 3.86 30.28
N CYS A 83 31.32 5.04 30.08
CA CYS A 83 32.78 5.15 30.04
C CYS A 83 33.42 4.87 31.41
N LEU A 84 32.84 5.39 32.49
CA LEU A 84 33.40 5.32 33.84
C LEU A 84 32.91 4.11 34.66
N SER A 85 31.94 3.34 34.16
CA SER A 85 31.48 2.15 34.86
C SER A 85 32.50 1.01 34.76
N ASN A 86 32.71 0.32 35.88
CA ASN A 86 33.61 -0.84 35.96
C ASN A 86 33.09 -2.07 35.20
N ILE A 87 31.80 -2.09 34.85
CA ILE A 87 31.18 -3.21 34.12
C ILE A 87 31.51 -3.11 32.63
N THR A 88 31.22 -1.96 32.04
CA THR A 88 31.46 -1.67 30.62
C THR A 88 32.92 -1.37 30.35
N THR A 89 33.62 -0.71 31.28
CA THR A 89 35.05 -0.40 31.18
C THR A 89 35.81 -1.03 32.36
N PRO A 90 36.32 -2.26 32.20
CA PRO A 90 37.24 -2.83 33.17
C PRO A 90 38.46 -1.92 33.41
N PRO A 91 38.91 -1.75 34.67
CA PRO A 91 40.03 -0.86 34.99
C PRO A 91 41.33 -1.15 34.24
N VAL A 92 41.53 -2.38 33.76
CA VAL A 92 42.69 -2.81 32.96
C VAL A 92 42.78 -2.09 31.61
N LEU A 93 41.65 -1.60 31.08
CA LEU A 93 41.58 -0.87 29.82
C LEU A 93 41.98 0.61 29.97
N MET A 94 42.15 1.12 31.19
CA MET A 94 42.62 2.48 31.46
C MET A 94 41.85 3.61 30.72
N CYS A 95 40.61 3.36 30.31
CA CYS A 95 39.77 4.37 29.68
C CYS A 95 39.28 5.40 30.70
N ILE A 96 39.11 6.64 30.25
CA ILE A 96 38.61 7.77 31.01
C ILE A 96 37.64 8.59 30.17
N TRP A 97 36.78 9.35 30.84
CA TRP A 97 35.88 10.29 30.18
C TRP A 97 36.57 11.63 29.95
N CYS A 98 36.64 12.05 28.69
CA CYS A 98 37.17 13.34 28.26
C CYS A 98 36.04 14.35 28.15
N SER A 99 35.81 15.11 29.22
CA SER A 99 34.69 16.07 29.31
C SER A 99 34.70 17.19 28.25
N SER A 100 35.87 17.54 27.73
CA SER A 100 36.02 18.54 26.67
C SER A 100 35.63 18.03 25.28
N GLN A 101 35.71 16.72 25.06
CA GLN A 101 35.47 16.05 23.78
C GLN A 101 34.22 15.17 23.81
N SER A 102 33.53 15.08 24.97
CA SER A 102 32.40 14.19 25.21
C SER A 102 32.64 12.75 24.71
N LEU A 103 33.84 12.22 24.94
CA LEU A 103 34.27 10.92 24.41
C LEU A 103 34.97 10.07 25.49
N CYS A 104 34.79 8.75 25.41
CA CYS A 104 35.57 7.80 26.18
C CYS A 104 36.90 7.46 25.48
N ALA A 105 38.02 7.79 26.11
CA ALA A 105 39.35 7.61 25.51
C ALA A 105 40.37 7.09 26.53
N VAL A 106 41.49 6.54 26.05
CA VAL A 106 42.62 6.21 26.92
C VAL A 106 43.21 7.50 27.48
N ARG A 107 43.71 7.47 28.73
CA ARG A 107 44.20 8.66 29.45
C ARG A 107 45.17 9.54 28.69
N GLU A 108 46.05 8.96 27.90
CA GLU A 108 47.10 9.66 27.15
C GLU A 108 46.55 10.43 25.93
N ASN A 109 45.39 10.02 25.40
CA ASN A 109 44.72 10.67 24.27
C ASN A 109 43.80 11.81 24.70
N CYS A 110 43.68 12.07 26.01
CA CYS A 110 42.80 13.11 26.54
C CYS A 110 43.56 14.43 26.71
N ASN A 111 43.41 15.33 25.74
CA ASN A 111 44.26 16.52 25.64
C ASN A 111 43.96 17.62 26.69
N GLN A 112 42.80 17.58 27.37
CA GLN A 112 42.44 18.36 28.58
C GLN A 112 41.03 17.99 29.09
N GLY A 113 40.77 18.05 30.40
CA GLY A 113 39.42 17.84 30.96
C GLY A 113 39.08 16.40 31.38
N ILE A 114 39.98 15.76 32.15
CA ILE A 114 39.72 14.43 32.73
C ILE A 114 38.65 14.55 33.81
N GLN A 115 37.54 13.86 33.62
CA GLN A 115 36.44 13.86 34.57
C GLN A 115 36.30 12.50 35.24
N LYS A 116 36.33 12.48 36.58
CA LYS A 116 36.20 11.25 37.38
C LYS A 116 34.77 10.92 37.79
N VAL A 117 33.86 11.90 37.66
CA VAL A 117 32.46 11.81 38.07
C VAL A 117 31.63 12.52 37.02
N CYS A 118 30.58 11.88 36.52
CA CYS A 118 29.72 12.47 35.50
C CYS A 118 28.96 13.68 36.06
N THR A 119 28.95 14.80 35.33
CA THR A 119 28.22 16.03 35.74
C THR A 119 27.09 16.42 34.80
N ALA A 120 27.00 15.81 33.61
CA ALA A 120 25.90 16.04 32.66
C ALA A 120 24.59 15.50 33.23
N ARG A 121 23.45 16.15 32.97
CA ARG A 121 22.15 15.59 33.37
C ARG A 121 21.79 14.41 32.48
N PRO A 122 21.16 13.34 33.00
CA PRO A 122 20.70 12.23 32.18
C PRO A 122 19.76 12.72 31.08
N GLN A 123 19.79 12.14 29.89
CA GLN A 123 18.86 12.48 28.81
C GLN A 123 17.98 11.28 28.49
N ILE A 124 16.68 11.47 28.45
CA ILE A 124 15.73 10.41 28.06
C ILE A 124 15.34 10.62 26.61
N THR A 125 15.53 9.60 25.78
CA THR A 125 15.28 9.65 24.34
C THR A 125 14.01 8.89 23.94
N LEU A 126 13.71 7.79 24.64
CA LEU A 126 12.61 6.89 24.30
C LEU A 126 12.05 6.19 25.55
N ILE A 127 10.78 5.81 25.48
CA ILE A 127 10.09 5.00 26.46
C ILE A 127 9.30 3.90 25.73
N GLU A 128 9.44 2.65 26.16
CA GLU A 128 8.72 1.51 25.58
C GLU A 128 8.11 0.61 26.66
N PRO A 129 6.79 0.35 26.62
CA PRO A 129 5.76 1.01 25.80
C PRO A 129 5.52 2.47 26.21
N ASN A 130 4.92 3.27 25.33
CA ASN A 130 4.61 4.69 25.59
C ASN A 130 3.26 4.91 26.31
N SER A 131 2.54 3.84 26.62
CA SER A 131 1.27 3.90 27.34
C SER A 131 1.06 2.66 28.21
N GLY A 132 0.20 2.80 29.22
CA GLY A 132 -0.18 1.71 30.12
C GLY A 132 -1.56 1.91 30.74
N PRO A 133 -2.15 0.87 31.36
CA PRO A 133 -3.45 0.99 32.02
C PRO A 133 -3.41 2.01 33.16
N ILE A 134 -4.54 2.71 33.39
CA ILE A 134 -4.69 3.67 34.51
C ILE A 134 -4.41 3.03 35.89
N GLU A 135 -4.63 1.73 36.05
CA GLU A 135 -4.32 1.00 37.29
C GLU A 135 -2.83 0.73 37.52
N GLY A 136 -1.97 1.11 36.55
CA GLY A 136 -0.56 0.81 36.54
C GLY A 136 -0.27 -0.69 36.39
N GLY A 137 1.00 -1.07 36.55
CA GLY A 137 1.48 -2.44 36.38
C GLY A 137 2.15 -2.70 35.03
N THR A 138 2.32 -1.68 34.19
CA THR A 138 3.06 -1.76 32.93
C THR A 138 4.55 -1.78 33.21
N LEU A 139 5.27 -2.78 32.69
CA LEU A 139 6.72 -2.83 32.77
C LEU A 139 7.32 -1.95 31.67
N VAL A 140 7.81 -0.78 32.05
CA VAL A 140 8.29 0.25 31.15
C VAL A 140 9.81 0.25 31.11
N GLN A 141 10.39 0.30 29.91
CA GLN A 141 11.81 0.54 29.70
C GLN A 141 12.03 1.99 29.26
N ILE A 142 12.80 2.73 30.06
CA ILE A 142 13.19 4.11 29.78
C ILE A 142 14.60 4.07 29.20
N ILE A 143 14.78 4.59 28.00
CA ILE A 143 16.03 4.54 27.23
C ILE A 143 16.58 5.96 27.10
N GLY A 144 17.90 6.10 27.28
CA GLY A 144 18.56 7.38 27.35
C GLY A 144 20.09 7.29 27.43
N THR A 145 20.69 8.39 27.85
CA THR A 145 22.13 8.50 28.13
C THR A 145 22.38 9.01 29.53
N ASP A 146 23.51 8.63 30.10
CA ASP A 146 23.94 9.04 31.43
C ASP A 146 22.97 8.67 32.57
N LEU A 147 22.21 7.58 32.42
CA LEU A 147 21.26 7.06 33.42
C LEU A 147 21.92 6.37 34.63
N GLY A 148 23.17 6.72 34.95
CA GLY A 148 23.92 6.21 36.10
C GLY A 148 25.04 5.23 35.73
N GLN A 149 26.12 5.18 36.52
CA GLN A 149 27.22 4.23 36.30
C GLN A 149 26.86 2.84 36.83
N ARG A 150 25.95 2.78 37.80
CA ARG A 150 25.41 1.59 38.45
C ARG A 150 23.94 1.80 38.74
N PHE A 151 23.21 0.70 38.91
CA PHE A 151 21.79 0.74 39.28
C PHE A 151 21.54 1.51 40.58
N SER A 152 22.43 1.39 41.57
CA SER A 152 22.32 2.13 42.85
C SER A 152 22.51 3.64 42.73
N ASP A 153 22.88 4.16 41.55
CA ASP A 153 22.97 5.61 41.33
C ASP A 153 21.59 6.22 41.00
N ILE A 154 20.56 5.41 40.72
CA ILE A 154 19.18 5.83 40.42
C ILE A 154 18.38 5.95 41.73
N GLU A 155 18.03 7.17 42.10
CA GLU A 155 17.25 7.48 43.31
C GLU A 155 15.76 7.23 43.06
N GLU A 156 15.21 7.81 41.99
CA GLU A 156 13.77 7.79 41.72
C GLU A 156 13.47 7.80 40.21
N VAL A 157 12.39 7.13 39.81
CA VAL A 157 11.85 7.15 38.45
C VAL A 157 10.37 7.54 38.52
N LYS A 158 9.94 8.50 37.70
CA LYS A 158 8.55 8.96 37.64
C LYS A 158 7.99 8.95 36.22
N LEU A 159 6.76 8.48 36.07
CA LEU A 159 5.95 8.53 34.86
C LEU A 159 4.76 9.47 35.10
N ALA A 160 4.68 10.60 34.40
CA ALA A 160 3.62 11.60 34.61
C ALA A 160 3.45 12.01 36.09
N ASP A 161 4.57 12.30 36.76
CA ASP A 161 4.66 12.61 38.20
C ASP A 161 4.27 11.46 39.16
N VAL A 162 4.02 10.24 38.65
CA VAL A 162 3.75 9.04 39.46
C VAL A 162 4.99 8.19 39.58
N LEU A 163 5.30 7.76 40.82
CA LEU A 163 6.44 6.90 41.11
C LEU A 163 6.36 5.57 40.34
N CYS A 164 7.46 5.20 39.69
CA CYS A 164 7.65 3.94 38.98
C CYS A 164 8.63 3.06 39.77
N ASP A 165 8.23 1.82 40.11
CA ASP A 165 9.06 0.93 40.93
C ASP A 165 10.17 0.29 40.07
N HIS A 166 11.39 0.83 40.15
CA HIS A 166 12.57 0.25 39.49
C HIS A 166 13.28 -0.80 40.34
N GLY A 167 13.10 -0.79 41.67
CA GLY A 167 13.97 -1.48 42.63
C GLY A 167 14.05 -3.00 42.49
N ARG A 168 13.13 -3.62 41.76
CA ARG A 168 13.08 -5.08 41.51
C ARG A 168 13.68 -5.52 40.18
N TYR A 169 14.14 -4.57 39.36
CA TYR A 169 14.54 -4.81 37.96
C TYR A 169 16.02 -4.44 37.72
N GLU A 170 16.86 -4.57 38.75
CA GLU A 170 18.31 -4.32 38.67
C GLU A 170 18.99 -5.21 37.61
N ASP A 171 18.52 -6.43 37.42
CA ASP A 171 19.01 -7.39 36.43
C ASP A 171 18.75 -6.97 34.98
N GLN A 172 17.79 -6.07 34.75
CA GLN A 172 17.42 -5.53 33.44
C GLN A 172 18.03 -4.15 33.17
N TYR A 173 18.77 -3.60 34.13
CA TYR A 173 19.44 -2.31 33.99
C TYR A 173 20.63 -2.41 33.03
N ILE A 174 20.65 -1.55 32.02
CA ILE A 174 21.80 -1.39 31.14
C ILE A 174 22.50 -0.09 31.51
N VAL A 175 23.75 -0.22 31.95
CA VAL A 175 24.60 0.88 32.43
C VAL A 175 24.51 2.09 31.51
N GLY A 176 24.09 3.24 32.05
CA GLY A 176 24.02 4.51 31.34
C GLY A 176 22.99 4.58 30.21
N GLU A 177 22.34 3.46 29.86
CA GLU A 177 21.51 3.30 28.66
C GLU A 177 20.03 3.19 28.95
N SER A 178 19.64 2.32 29.88
CA SER A 178 18.23 2.08 30.13
C SER A 178 17.96 1.60 31.54
N VAL A 179 16.82 2.04 32.06
CA VAL A 179 16.26 1.60 33.33
C VAL A 179 14.86 1.07 33.10
N THR A 180 14.59 -0.12 33.63
CA THR A 180 13.25 -0.71 33.64
C THR A 180 12.56 -0.42 34.96
N CYS A 181 11.29 -0.05 34.91
CA CYS A 181 10.48 0.18 36.09
C CYS A 181 9.02 -0.25 35.88
N LEU A 182 8.32 -0.53 36.96
CA LEU A 182 6.90 -0.90 36.94
C LEU A 182 6.03 0.34 37.23
N SER A 183 5.14 0.69 36.31
CA SER A 183 4.30 1.87 36.44
C SER A 183 3.36 1.78 37.65
N GLY A 184 3.26 2.87 38.42
CA GLY A 184 2.24 3.02 39.46
C GLY A 184 0.87 3.41 38.88
N PRO A 185 -0.23 3.23 39.64
CA PRO A 185 -1.56 3.68 39.24
C PRO A 185 -1.63 5.21 39.15
N SER A 186 -2.36 5.73 38.15
CA SER A 186 -2.51 7.17 37.90
C SER A 186 -3.86 7.52 37.29
N GLU A 187 -4.45 8.63 37.75
CA GLU A 187 -5.59 9.28 37.09
C GLU A 187 -5.15 10.37 36.09
N VAL A 188 -3.86 10.67 36.03
CA VAL A 188 -3.29 11.65 35.10
C VAL A 188 -3.19 11.01 33.72
N LYS A 189 -3.95 11.51 32.76
CA LYS A 189 -4.01 10.93 31.41
C LYS A 189 -2.66 10.87 30.69
N MET A 190 -1.80 11.87 30.88
CA MET A 190 -0.51 11.96 30.20
C MET A 190 0.43 12.90 30.96
N GLY A 191 1.73 12.60 30.97
CA GLY A 191 2.74 13.49 31.53
C GLY A 191 4.18 13.04 31.24
N LEU A 192 5.14 13.87 31.66
CA LEU A 192 6.56 13.67 31.39
C LEU A 192 7.15 12.50 32.17
N VAL A 193 8.13 11.84 31.55
CA VAL A 193 8.98 10.83 32.15
C VAL A 193 10.20 11.51 32.78
N SER A 194 10.54 11.16 34.02
CA SER A 194 11.75 11.67 34.67
C SER A 194 12.49 10.60 35.47
N VAL A 195 13.81 10.70 35.48
CA VAL A 195 14.73 9.86 36.26
C VAL A 195 15.62 10.78 37.09
N GLU A 196 15.65 10.57 38.39
CA GLU A 196 16.48 11.30 39.35
C GLU A 196 17.60 10.39 39.84
N LEU A 197 18.84 10.90 39.78
CA LEU A 197 20.01 10.24 40.31
C LEU A 197 20.28 10.66 41.76
N THR A 198 20.96 9.81 42.51
CA THR A 198 21.34 10.01 43.93
C THR A 198 22.18 11.26 44.21
N ASP A 199 22.77 11.86 43.17
CA ASP A 199 23.52 13.12 43.25
C ASP A 199 22.65 14.37 42.99
N GLY A 200 21.33 14.18 42.84
CA GLY A 200 20.34 15.24 42.62
C GLY A 200 20.20 15.70 41.17
N ARG A 201 20.85 15.03 40.22
CA ARG A 201 20.62 15.30 38.79
C ARG A 201 19.31 14.65 38.33
N ILE A 202 18.40 15.48 37.82
CA ILE A 202 17.15 15.05 37.19
C ILE A 202 17.33 15.03 35.68
N SER A 203 16.79 14.00 35.05
CA SER A 203 16.83 13.82 33.60
C SER A 203 16.16 14.95 32.82
N GLN A 204 16.59 15.15 31.58
CA GLN A 204 15.97 16.07 30.61
C GLN A 204 15.43 15.29 29.40
N GLY A 205 14.43 15.85 28.72
CA GLY A 205 13.76 15.24 27.56
C GLY A 205 12.25 15.49 27.59
N ASP A 206 11.61 15.47 26.42
CA ASP A 206 10.17 15.73 26.25
C ASP A 206 9.36 14.42 26.04
N VAL A 207 9.86 13.31 26.60
CA VAL A 207 9.22 12.00 26.47
C VAL A 207 8.00 11.91 27.39
N MET A 208 6.86 11.54 26.81
CA MET A 208 5.56 11.47 27.48
C MET A 208 5.10 10.02 27.65
N PHE A 209 4.49 9.70 28.79
CA PHE A 209 3.81 8.44 29.05
C PHE A 209 2.30 8.68 29.23
N SER A 210 1.47 7.85 28.60
CA SER A 210 0.00 7.97 28.64
C SER A 210 -0.64 6.87 29.48
N TYR A 211 -1.49 7.26 30.42
CA TYR A 211 -2.32 6.32 31.19
C TYR A 211 -3.70 6.23 30.53
N ASN A 212 -3.98 5.09 29.92
CA ASN A 212 -5.21 4.84 29.14
C ASN A 212 -6.10 3.83 29.85
N ASP A 213 -7.41 3.90 29.62
CA ASP A 213 -8.38 2.91 30.10
C ASP A 213 -8.92 2.11 28.91
N PRO A 214 -8.31 0.97 28.55
CA PRO A 214 -8.73 0.18 27.39
C PRO A 214 -10.13 -0.39 27.60
N LYS A 215 -11.00 -0.27 26.59
CA LYS A 215 -12.39 -0.73 26.64
C LYS A 215 -12.73 -1.58 25.44
N LEU A 216 -13.33 -2.74 25.68
CA LEU A 216 -13.84 -3.62 24.64
C LEU A 216 -15.26 -3.17 24.26
N THR A 217 -15.57 -3.14 22.97
CA THR A 217 -16.90 -2.80 22.44
C THR A 217 -17.61 -4.02 21.88
N SER A 218 -16.92 -4.86 21.10
CA SER A 218 -17.51 -6.07 20.49
C SER A 218 -16.46 -7.08 20.07
N PHE A 219 -16.88 -8.29 19.68
CA PHE A 219 -16.03 -9.22 18.95
C PHE A 219 -16.83 -10.02 17.91
N PHE A 220 -16.17 -10.43 16.82
CA PHE A 220 -16.75 -11.26 15.77
C PHE A 220 -15.72 -12.27 15.23
N PRO A 221 -16.10 -13.51 14.92
CA PRO A 221 -17.41 -14.12 15.09
C PRO A 221 -17.72 -14.49 16.55
N VAL A 222 -19.00 -14.63 16.89
CA VAL A 222 -19.44 -15.10 18.22
C VAL A 222 -19.57 -16.62 18.33
N ILE A 223 -19.43 -17.35 17.21
CA ILE A 223 -19.54 -18.81 17.15
C ILE A 223 -18.35 -19.36 16.35
N GLY A 224 -17.80 -20.49 16.79
CA GLY A 224 -16.77 -21.24 16.05
C GLY A 224 -16.75 -22.73 16.39
N PRO A 225 -16.09 -23.58 15.58
CA PRO A 225 -15.97 -25.02 15.83
C PRO A 225 -15.25 -25.33 17.14
N ALA A 226 -15.67 -26.41 17.81
CA ALA A 226 -15.04 -26.93 19.02
C ALA A 226 -13.55 -27.22 18.85
N SER A 227 -13.11 -27.58 17.64
CA SER A 227 -11.71 -27.79 17.28
C SER A 227 -10.83 -26.53 17.36
N GLY A 228 -11.42 -25.32 17.45
CA GLY A 228 -10.69 -24.04 17.44
C GLY A 228 -10.31 -23.59 16.03
N GLY A 229 -9.43 -22.59 15.91
CA GLY A 229 -8.94 -22.08 14.63
C GLY A 229 -9.72 -20.91 14.04
N SER A 230 -10.76 -20.43 14.73
CA SER A 230 -11.51 -19.24 14.33
C SER A 230 -10.72 -17.96 14.60
N LEU A 231 -10.62 -17.11 13.57
CA LEU A 231 -10.09 -15.75 13.70
C LEU A 231 -11.14 -14.83 14.34
N ILE A 232 -10.94 -14.47 15.60
CA ILE A 232 -11.78 -13.56 16.39
C ILE A 232 -11.19 -12.15 16.31
N THR A 233 -11.97 -11.21 15.79
CA THR A 233 -11.67 -9.76 15.81
C THR A 233 -12.39 -9.13 16.98
N ILE A 234 -11.64 -8.58 17.94
CA ILE A 234 -12.11 -7.90 19.16
C ILE A 234 -11.96 -6.40 18.96
N ASN A 235 -13.06 -5.65 18.91
CA ASN A 235 -13.07 -4.20 18.74
C ASN A 235 -13.11 -3.48 20.09
N GLY A 236 -12.61 -2.25 20.12
CA GLY A 236 -12.59 -1.43 21.32
C GLY A 236 -11.95 -0.06 21.15
N THR A 237 -11.57 0.56 22.25
CA THR A 237 -10.82 1.82 22.29
C THR A 237 -9.58 1.67 23.14
N ASP A 238 -8.49 2.30 22.71
CA ASP A 238 -7.18 2.28 23.37
C ASP A 238 -6.63 0.87 23.60
N LEU A 239 -6.88 -0.04 22.66
CA LEU A 239 -6.46 -1.45 22.76
C LEU A 239 -4.97 -1.66 22.54
N HIS A 240 -4.22 -0.66 22.05
CA HIS A 240 -2.76 -0.69 22.02
C HIS A 240 -2.16 -0.01 23.28
N THR A 241 -2.66 -0.42 24.46
CA THR A 241 -2.24 0.10 25.77
C THR A 241 -1.43 -0.95 26.53
N GLY A 242 -0.24 -0.58 26.99
CA GLY A 242 0.61 -1.46 27.78
C GLY A 242 1.67 -2.20 26.97
N ARG A 243 2.35 -3.14 27.62
CA ARG A 243 3.44 -3.93 27.03
C ARG A 243 2.95 -5.30 26.58
N ASP A 244 2.31 -6.00 27.51
CA ASP A 244 1.89 -7.39 27.35
C ASP A 244 0.38 -7.43 27.24
N ILE A 245 -0.10 -7.71 26.03
CA ILE A 245 -1.52 -7.85 25.72
C ILE A 245 -1.78 -9.31 25.39
N GLU A 246 -2.72 -9.92 26.12
CA GLU A 246 -3.10 -11.31 25.93
C GLU A 246 -4.63 -11.41 25.77
N ALA A 247 -5.07 -12.35 24.93
CA ALA A 247 -6.48 -12.58 24.66
C ALA A 247 -6.87 -13.98 25.14
N PHE A 248 -8.10 -14.10 25.67
CA PHE A 248 -8.66 -15.34 26.18
C PHE A 248 -10.12 -15.49 25.76
N VAL A 249 -10.51 -16.74 25.51
CA VAL A 249 -11.91 -17.16 25.36
C VAL A 249 -12.23 -18.09 26.53
N GLY A 250 -12.90 -17.57 27.55
CA GLY A 250 -13.11 -18.28 28.81
C GLY A 250 -11.78 -18.48 29.56
N SER A 251 -11.39 -19.75 29.77
CA SER A 251 -10.08 -20.11 30.35
C SER A 251 -8.99 -20.35 29.30
N GLU A 252 -9.35 -20.41 28.02
CA GLU A 252 -8.46 -20.85 26.96
C GLU A 252 -7.77 -19.66 26.29
N PRO A 253 -6.45 -19.75 25.99
CA PRO A 253 -5.72 -18.67 25.36
C PRO A 253 -6.15 -18.49 23.89
N CYS A 254 -6.25 -17.23 23.46
CA CYS A 254 -6.49 -16.84 22.08
C CYS A 254 -5.20 -16.24 21.51
N SER A 255 -4.65 -16.84 20.46
CA SER A 255 -3.35 -16.46 19.90
C SER A 255 -3.48 -15.18 19.06
N ILE A 256 -3.03 -14.05 19.60
CA ILE A 256 -3.13 -12.74 18.93
C ILE A 256 -2.30 -12.72 17.64
N THR A 257 -2.90 -12.25 16.55
CA THR A 257 -2.25 -12.07 15.23
C THR A 257 -1.99 -10.60 14.91
N ILE A 258 -2.86 -9.69 15.33
CA ILE A 258 -2.78 -8.24 15.07
C ILE A 258 -3.22 -7.46 16.32
N ILE A 259 -2.51 -6.36 16.62
CA ILE A 259 -2.89 -5.37 17.64
C ILE A 259 -2.95 -4.00 16.97
N GLN A 260 -4.05 -3.28 17.14
CA GLN A 260 -4.26 -1.89 16.72
C GLN A 260 -4.86 -1.07 17.87
N GLN A 261 -5.01 0.25 17.68
CA GLN A 261 -5.59 1.14 18.70
C GLN A 261 -7.06 0.83 18.98
N ASP A 262 -7.79 0.32 17.99
CA ASP A 262 -9.24 0.15 17.97
C ASP A 262 -9.70 -1.31 17.76
N TYR A 263 -8.79 -2.24 17.42
CA TYR A 263 -9.12 -3.66 17.35
C TYR A 263 -7.91 -4.59 17.61
N ILE A 264 -8.19 -5.84 17.99
CA ILE A 264 -7.23 -6.94 18.15
C ILE A 264 -7.78 -8.17 17.43
N GLU A 265 -6.95 -8.84 16.63
CA GLU A 265 -7.30 -10.14 16.04
C GLU A 265 -6.60 -11.26 16.79
N CYS A 266 -7.31 -12.35 17.10
CA CYS A 266 -6.74 -13.52 17.74
C CYS A 266 -7.39 -14.83 17.24
N ILE A 267 -6.65 -15.93 17.29
CA ILE A 267 -7.14 -17.26 16.88
C ILE A 267 -7.42 -18.09 18.13
N ASN A 268 -8.66 -18.57 18.30
CA ASN A 268 -9.03 -19.38 19.45
C ASN A 268 -8.49 -20.82 19.34
N VAL A 269 -8.27 -21.45 20.49
CA VAL A 269 -7.89 -22.87 20.57
C VAL A 269 -9.11 -23.77 20.73
N LYS A 270 -8.86 -25.08 20.63
CA LYS A 270 -9.83 -26.15 20.86
C LYS A 270 -10.48 -26.03 22.24
N SER A 271 -11.80 -26.17 22.30
CA SER A 271 -12.57 -26.17 23.54
C SER A 271 -13.71 -27.22 23.49
N THR A 272 -14.57 -27.21 24.50
CA THR A 272 -15.67 -28.16 24.65
C THR A 272 -16.81 -27.81 23.71
N VAL A 273 -17.40 -28.81 23.05
CA VAL A 273 -18.58 -28.60 22.21
C VAL A 273 -19.76 -28.07 23.04
N ASN A 274 -20.52 -27.13 22.49
CA ASN A 274 -21.70 -26.48 23.10
C ASN A 274 -21.39 -25.72 24.40
N SER A 275 -20.15 -25.26 24.58
CA SER A 275 -19.80 -24.36 25.68
C SER A 275 -19.82 -22.90 25.22
N SER A 276 -20.24 -22.02 26.13
CA SER A 276 -20.29 -20.58 25.94
C SER A 276 -19.30 -19.92 26.89
N HIS A 277 -18.48 -19.01 26.38
CA HIS A 277 -17.35 -18.43 27.11
C HIS A 277 -17.21 -16.94 26.84
N THR A 278 -16.96 -16.15 27.88
CA THR A 278 -16.68 -14.71 27.76
C THR A 278 -15.32 -14.46 27.12
N VAL A 279 -15.24 -13.50 26.20
CA VAL A 279 -13.97 -13.01 25.67
C VAL A 279 -13.37 -11.98 26.62
N MET A 280 -12.07 -12.14 26.91
CA MET A 280 -11.32 -11.32 27.84
C MET A 280 -10.00 -10.90 27.22
N LEU A 281 -9.67 -9.61 27.30
CA LEU A 281 -8.32 -9.11 27.05
C LEU A 281 -7.62 -8.82 28.39
N ARG A 282 -6.33 -9.08 28.46
CA ARG A 282 -5.48 -8.80 29.61
C ARG A 282 -4.35 -7.88 29.18
N PHE A 283 -4.33 -6.66 29.71
CA PHE A 283 -3.32 -5.63 29.49
C PHE A 283 -2.44 -5.53 30.73
N ASP A 284 -1.17 -5.93 30.64
CA ASP A 284 -0.22 -5.86 31.76
C ASP A 284 -0.78 -6.39 33.09
N ASN A 285 -1.44 -7.55 33.02
CA ASN A 285 -2.08 -8.22 34.16
C ASN A 285 -3.38 -7.57 34.69
N ARG A 286 -4.02 -6.70 33.89
CA ARG A 286 -5.37 -6.16 34.13
C ARG A 286 -6.34 -6.65 33.06
N SER A 287 -7.40 -7.33 33.49
CA SER A 287 -8.39 -7.86 32.57
C SER A 287 -9.49 -6.86 32.24
N ARG A 288 -9.96 -6.93 31.00
CA ARG A 288 -11.17 -6.30 30.50
C ARG A 288 -12.02 -7.38 29.84
N THR A 289 -13.25 -7.51 30.31
CA THR A 289 -14.23 -8.47 29.80
C THR A 289 -15.30 -7.73 29.03
N LEU A 290 -15.82 -8.35 27.98
CA LEU A 290 -17.01 -7.86 27.30
C LEU A 290 -18.25 -8.48 27.94
N ASP A 291 -19.01 -7.69 28.69
CA ASP A 291 -20.23 -8.16 29.36
C ASP A 291 -21.40 -8.21 28.37
N GLY A 292 -22.12 -9.33 28.32
CA GLY A 292 -23.36 -9.49 27.53
C GLY A 292 -23.21 -10.26 26.21
N THR A 293 -21.99 -10.56 25.77
CA THR A 293 -21.72 -11.36 24.55
C THR A 293 -20.71 -12.47 24.87
N GLU A 294 -21.06 -13.71 24.53
CA GLU A 294 -20.21 -14.90 24.76
C GLU A 294 -19.85 -15.58 23.45
N PHE A 295 -18.65 -16.13 23.36
CA PHE A 295 -18.21 -16.97 22.25
C PHE A 295 -18.68 -18.41 22.47
N ILE A 296 -19.39 -18.95 21.49
CA ILE A 296 -20.04 -20.26 21.57
C ILE A 296 -19.27 -21.25 20.69
N TYR A 297 -18.76 -22.31 21.31
CA TYR A 297 -18.18 -23.43 20.59
C TYR A 297 -19.28 -24.36 20.10
N ILE A 298 -19.39 -24.56 18.79
CA ILE A 298 -20.37 -25.48 18.17
C ILE A 298 -19.70 -26.77 17.70
N LEU A 299 -20.51 -27.73 17.26
CA LEU A 299 -20.01 -28.97 16.66
C LEU A 299 -19.09 -28.68 15.48
N ASP A 300 -18.02 -29.46 15.39
CA ASP A 300 -17.14 -29.42 14.22
C ASP A 300 -17.92 -29.85 12.97
N PRO A 301 -17.68 -29.21 11.81
CA PRO A 301 -18.34 -29.59 10.57
C PRO A 301 -17.91 -31.01 10.12
N GLU A 302 -18.88 -31.82 9.72
CA GLU A 302 -18.65 -33.15 9.17
C GLU A 302 -18.83 -33.14 7.64
N VAL A 303 -17.93 -33.79 6.92
CA VAL A 303 -18.04 -33.97 5.47
C VAL A 303 -18.90 -35.20 5.19
N SER A 304 -20.02 -35.00 4.50
CA SER A 304 -21.00 -36.07 4.22
C SER A 304 -20.76 -36.83 2.91
N ASP A 305 -20.29 -36.16 1.85
CA ASP A 305 -20.03 -36.78 0.53
C ASP A 305 -19.10 -35.90 -0.32
N VAL A 306 -18.54 -36.49 -1.39
CA VAL A 306 -17.73 -35.81 -2.41
C VAL A 306 -18.24 -36.16 -3.80
N ASP A 307 -18.61 -35.14 -4.59
CA ASP A 307 -19.09 -35.27 -5.96
C ASP A 307 -18.45 -34.20 -6.87
N PRO A 308 -17.91 -34.54 -8.06
CA PRO A 308 -17.87 -35.87 -8.68
C PRO A 308 -16.82 -36.81 -8.08
N LYS A 309 -17.08 -38.12 -8.13
CA LYS A 309 -16.13 -39.18 -7.68
C LYS A 309 -15.09 -39.57 -8.73
N LYS A 310 -15.24 -39.11 -9.98
CA LYS A 310 -14.40 -39.48 -11.13
C LYS A 310 -14.18 -38.30 -12.08
N SER A 311 -13.07 -38.31 -12.82
CA SER A 311 -12.76 -37.32 -13.89
C SER A 311 -11.90 -37.94 -15.00
N ILE A 312 -11.99 -37.43 -16.23
CA ILE A 312 -11.15 -37.88 -17.37
C ILE A 312 -9.66 -37.56 -17.19
N LEU A 313 -8.78 -38.37 -17.80
CA LEU A 313 -7.31 -38.28 -17.68
C LEU A 313 -6.73 -36.96 -18.22
N SER A 314 -7.32 -36.38 -19.26
CA SER A 314 -6.88 -35.10 -19.84
C SER A 314 -7.04 -33.88 -18.90
N GLY A 315 -7.64 -34.07 -17.71
CA GLY A 315 -7.63 -33.10 -16.60
C GLY A 315 -6.37 -33.15 -15.71
N LYS A 316 -5.41 -34.05 -15.96
CA LYS A 316 -4.20 -34.21 -15.14
C LYS A 316 -3.09 -33.17 -15.41
N ARG A 317 -2.30 -32.88 -14.38
CA ARG A 317 -0.94 -32.31 -14.52
C ARG A 317 0.02 -33.45 -14.94
N ALA A 318 0.95 -33.18 -15.85
CA ALA A 318 1.69 -34.17 -16.66
C ALA A 318 2.53 -35.24 -15.93
N ASP A 319 2.54 -35.29 -14.60
CA ASP A 319 3.60 -35.98 -13.85
C ASP A 319 3.20 -37.31 -13.19
N GLU A 320 1.93 -37.75 -13.22
CA GLU A 320 1.51 -38.99 -12.52
C GLU A 320 0.56 -39.90 -13.35
N ALA A 321 0.96 -41.16 -13.50
CA ALA A 321 0.20 -42.22 -14.19
C ALA A 321 -1.15 -42.53 -13.50
N GLY A 322 -2.17 -42.96 -14.26
CA GLY A 322 -3.54 -43.25 -13.80
C GLY A 322 -3.62 -44.02 -12.46
N GLY A 323 -4.48 -43.55 -11.54
CA GLY A 323 -4.65 -44.14 -10.21
C GLY A 323 -5.74 -43.46 -9.37
N LEU A 324 -6.12 -44.12 -8.26
CA LEU A 324 -6.97 -43.55 -7.21
C LEU A 324 -6.21 -42.43 -6.50
N VAL A 325 -6.92 -41.35 -6.16
CA VAL A 325 -6.36 -40.16 -5.52
C VAL A 325 -7.09 -39.91 -4.21
N ASP A 326 -6.31 -39.59 -3.17
CA ASP A 326 -6.82 -39.23 -1.86
C ASP A 326 -7.33 -37.77 -1.88
N VAL A 327 -8.45 -37.55 -1.20
CA VAL A 327 -9.14 -36.26 -1.08
C VAL A 327 -9.16 -35.87 0.39
N GLY A 328 -8.68 -34.65 0.67
CA GLY A 328 -8.66 -34.06 1.99
C GLY A 328 -9.09 -32.60 1.94
N PHE A 329 -9.54 -32.09 3.08
CA PHE A 329 -10.02 -30.72 3.23
C PHE A 329 -9.08 -29.91 4.12
N ILE A 330 -8.76 -28.70 3.67
CA ILE A 330 -8.04 -27.71 4.47
C ILE A 330 -9.10 -26.82 5.12
N MET A 331 -9.33 -26.99 6.42
CA MET A 331 -10.35 -26.25 7.16
C MET A 331 -9.80 -25.85 8.53
N ASP A 332 -9.52 -24.56 8.72
CA ASP A 332 -9.16 -23.93 10.00
C ASP A 332 -8.13 -24.71 10.86
N GLY A 333 -7.20 -25.42 10.21
CA GLY A 333 -6.15 -26.21 10.88
C GLY A 333 -6.58 -27.59 11.38
N VAL A 334 -7.79 -28.05 11.07
CA VAL A 334 -8.29 -29.39 11.39
C VAL A 334 -7.57 -30.44 10.54
N THR A 335 -6.49 -31.02 11.07
CA THR A 335 -5.64 -31.97 10.33
C THR A 335 -6.33 -33.30 10.06
N GLU A 336 -7.34 -33.68 10.85
CA GLU A 336 -8.10 -34.92 10.67
C GLU A 336 -8.88 -34.95 9.34
N LEU A 337 -9.23 -33.79 8.79
CA LEU A 337 -9.92 -33.69 7.51
C LEU A 337 -8.98 -33.78 6.29
N LEU A 338 -7.67 -33.66 6.49
CA LEU A 338 -6.68 -33.78 5.39
C LEU A 338 -6.55 -35.22 4.88
N THR A 339 -6.90 -36.21 5.69
CA THR A 339 -6.91 -37.64 5.32
C THR A 339 -8.32 -38.21 5.18
N TRP A 340 -9.33 -37.35 5.05
CA TRP A 340 -10.74 -37.73 5.10
C TRP A 340 -11.08 -38.92 4.18
N SER A 341 -10.58 -38.94 2.94
CA SER A 341 -10.83 -40.02 1.99
C SER A 341 -10.29 -41.37 2.46
N ILE A 342 -9.11 -41.36 3.09
CA ILE A 342 -8.43 -42.55 3.62
C ILE A 342 -9.22 -43.12 4.79
N ASP A 343 -9.66 -42.25 5.70
CA ASP A 343 -10.36 -42.63 6.92
C ASP A 343 -11.78 -43.12 6.63
N ASN A 344 -12.45 -42.55 5.61
CA ASN A 344 -13.80 -42.92 5.19
C ASN A 344 -13.84 -43.95 4.05
N LYS A 345 -12.69 -44.39 3.53
CA LYS A 345 -12.55 -45.32 2.39
C LYS A 345 -13.23 -44.83 1.10
N GLU A 346 -13.33 -43.51 0.95
CA GLU A 346 -13.79 -42.87 -0.28
C GLU A 346 -12.57 -42.57 -1.17
N THR A 347 -12.70 -42.65 -2.50
CA THR A 347 -11.57 -42.45 -3.41
C THR A 347 -12.01 -41.72 -4.67
N PHE A 348 -11.22 -40.74 -5.11
CA PHE A 348 -11.42 -40.07 -6.39
C PHE A 348 -10.64 -40.81 -7.49
N GLN A 349 -11.27 -41.05 -8.65
CA GLN A 349 -10.65 -41.84 -9.71
C GLN A 349 -10.51 -41.09 -11.03
N TYR A 350 -9.31 -41.08 -11.60
CA TYR A 350 -9.11 -40.67 -12.99
C TYR A 350 -9.41 -41.84 -13.95
N VAL A 351 -10.20 -41.57 -14.99
CA VAL A 351 -10.78 -42.53 -15.93
C VAL A 351 -10.41 -42.17 -17.38
N GLN A 352 -10.55 -43.12 -18.31
CA GLN A 352 -10.04 -42.98 -19.68
C GLN A 352 -10.74 -41.84 -20.45
N ASP A 353 -10.02 -41.14 -21.33
CA ASP A 353 -10.60 -40.07 -22.14
C ASP A 353 -11.65 -40.62 -23.14
N PRO A 354 -12.71 -39.85 -23.43
CA PRO A 354 -13.79 -40.27 -24.34
C PRO A 354 -13.30 -40.36 -25.79
N GLU A 355 -13.81 -41.34 -26.53
CA GLU A 355 -13.52 -41.51 -27.96
C GLU A 355 -14.82 -41.49 -28.78
N TYR A 356 -14.89 -40.72 -29.89
CA TYR A 356 -16.06 -40.68 -30.78
C TYR A 356 -15.79 -41.32 -32.14
N ASP A 357 -16.77 -42.05 -32.68
CA ASP A 357 -16.70 -42.64 -34.02
C ASP A 357 -17.02 -41.60 -35.11
N LYS A 358 -16.28 -41.63 -36.23
CA LYS A 358 -16.55 -40.78 -37.40
C LYS A 358 -17.74 -41.29 -38.21
N PHE A 359 -18.41 -40.40 -38.96
CA PHE A 359 -19.54 -40.79 -39.82
C PHE A 359 -19.08 -41.68 -40.98
N ASP A 360 -19.74 -42.83 -41.13
CA ASP A 360 -19.51 -43.74 -42.25
C ASP A 360 -19.77 -43.05 -43.59
N GLY A 361 -18.70 -42.85 -44.38
CA GLY A 361 -18.77 -42.13 -45.66
C GLY A 361 -18.78 -40.59 -45.56
N GLY A 362 -18.58 -40.03 -44.36
CA GLY A 362 -18.35 -38.59 -44.13
C GLY A 362 -19.60 -37.69 -44.13
N VAL A 363 -20.79 -38.24 -44.44
CA VAL A 363 -22.08 -37.52 -44.42
C VAL A 363 -23.16 -38.41 -43.82
N ARG A 364 -23.96 -37.88 -42.88
CA ARG A 364 -25.05 -38.58 -42.21
C ARG A 364 -26.40 -37.89 -42.45
N ASP A 365 -27.42 -38.67 -42.81
CA ASP A 365 -28.80 -38.21 -42.98
C ASP A 365 -29.53 -38.16 -41.62
N TYR A 366 -30.36 -37.14 -41.40
CA TYR A 366 -31.05 -36.81 -40.15
C TYR A 366 -32.52 -36.40 -40.39
N ASP A 367 -33.48 -37.16 -39.88
CA ASP A 367 -34.91 -36.84 -39.98
C ASP A 367 -35.38 -35.90 -38.84
N ALA A 368 -35.64 -34.63 -39.15
CA ALA A 368 -36.28 -33.60 -38.34
C ALA A 368 -37.79 -33.87 -38.11
N ASN A 369 -38.11 -34.96 -37.40
CA ASN A 369 -39.27 -35.15 -36.50
C ASN A 369 -39.47 -36.64 -36.12
N PRO A 370 -39.38 -37.04 -34.84
CA PRO A 370 -38.46 -36.59 -33.81
C PRO A 370 -37.29 -37.59 -33.73
N SER A 371 -36.27 -37.40 -34.57
CA SER A 371 -35.04 -38.17 -34.43
C SER A 371 -34.11 -37.41 -33.51
N LEU A 372 -33.54 -38.08 -32.52
CA LEU A 372 -32.39 -37.54 -31.82
C LEU A 372 -31.12 -37.88 -32.62
N LEU A 373 -30.16 -36.96 -32.68
CA LEU A 373 -28.86 -37.23 -33.28
C LEU A 373 -28.04 -38.09 -32.30
N SER A 374 -27.89 -39.38 -32.64
CA SER A 374 -27.11 -40.33 -31.84
C SER A 374 -25.69 -40.48 -32.38
N LEU A 375 -24.71 -39.92 -31.70
CA LEU A 375 -23.28 -40.10 -31.94
C LEU A 375 -22.78 -41.31 -31.13
N THR A 376 -22.01 -42.22 -31.73
CA THR A 376 -21.45 -43.38 -31.04
C THR A 376 -19.99 -43.14 -30.66
N GLY A 377 -19.55 -43.79 -29.59
CA GLY A 377 -18.21 -43.66 -29.06
C GLY A 377 -17.93 -44.66 -27.96
N ARG A 378 -16.90 -44.40 -27.14
CA ARG A 378 -16.52 -45.21 -25.98
C ARG A 378 -16.07 -44.31 -24.85
N TYR A 379 -16.32 -44.75 -23.61
CA TYR A 379 -15.97 -44.04 -22.38
C TYR A 379 -16.57 -42.64 -22.30
N LEU A 380 -17.75 -42.42 -22.89
CA LEU A 380 -18.29 -41.07 -22.99
C LEU A 380 -18.84 -40.56 -21.64
N ASP A 381 -19.34 -41.42 -20.74
CA ASP A 381 -19.84 -41.02 -19.41
C ASP A 381 -18.91 -41.43 -18.25
N GLU A 382 -17.79 -42.09 -18.54
CA GLU A 382 -16.83 -42.54 -17.55
C GLU A 382 -15.95 -41.35 -17.11
N GLY A 383 -16.51 -40.42 -16.34
CA GLY A 383 -15.78 -39.27 -15.77
C GLY A 383 -16.20 -37.90 -16.27
N SER A 384 -17.31 -37.83 -17.00
CA SER A 384 -17.90 -36.59 -17.53
C SER A 384 -19.41 -36.64 -17.41
N GLN A 385 -20.03 -35.48 -17.24
CA GLN A 385 -21.49 -35.30 -17.24
C GLN A 385 -21.95 -34.63 -18.54
N GLU A 386 -23.26 -34.61 -18.78
CA GLU A 386 -23.86 -34.00 -19.98
C GLU A 386 -23.49 -32.51 -20.13
N ILE A 387 -23.29 -31.80 -19.01
CA ILE A 387 -22.86 -30.39 -18.98
C ILE A 387 -21.42 -30.19 -19.51
N ASP A 388 -20.59 -31.23 -19.47
CA ASP A 388 -19.21 -31.18 -19.93
C ASP A 388 -19.09 -31.34 -21.46
N VAL A 389 -20.20 -31.61 -22.16
CA VAL A 389 -20.20 -31.86 -23.60
C VAL A 389 -21.01 -30.81 -24.36
N LYS A 390 -20.43 -30.30 -25.46
CA LYS A 390 -21.09 -29.41 -26.41
C LYS A 390 -20.95 -29.97 -27.82
N VAL A 391 -22.06 -30.12 -28.52
CA VAL A 391 -22.06 -30.60 -29.92
C VAL A 391 -22.46 -29.45 -30.83
N TYR A 392 -21.59 -29.12 -31.78
CA TYR A 392 -21.81 -28.12 -32.81
C TYR A 392 -22.17 -28.78 -34.14
N ILE A 393 -23.12 -28.19 -34.86
CA ILE A 393 -23.53 -28.56 -36.22
C ILE A 393 -23.43 -27.29 -37.06
N GLY A 394 -22.35 -27.16 -37.82
CA GLY A 394 -21.91 -25.87 -38.32
C GLY A 394 -21.64 -24.93 -37.15
N THR A 395 -22.24 -23.75 -37.16
CA THR A 395 -22.11 -22.74 -36.09
C THR A 395 -23.18 -22.82 -35.00
N GLU A 396 -24.17 -23.72 -35.13
CA GLU A 396 -25.28 -23.86 -34.17
C GLU A 396 -25.07 -25.05 -33.22
N LEU A 397 -25.65 -24.97 -32.02
CA LEU A 397 -25.50 -25.96 -30.95
C LEU A 397 -26.64 -26.98 -30.94
N CYS A 398 -26.29 -28.23 -30.66
CA CYS A 398 -27.23 -29.29 -30.29
C CYS A 398 -27.65 -29.12 -28.82
N VAL A 399 -28.94 -29.25 -28.54
CA VAL A 399 -29.53 -29.09 -27.18
C VAL A 399 -30.04 -30.42 -26.64
N ASN A 400 -30.32 -30.51 -25.33
CA ASN A 400 -30.79 -31.74 -24.67
C ASN A 400 -29.87 -32.95 -24.92
N ILE A 401 -28.59 -32.79 -24.52
CA ILE A 401 -27.59 -33.85 -24.61
C ILE A 401 -27.87 -34.88 -23.52
N THR A 402 -27.94 -36.15 -23.90
CA THR A 402 -27.92 -37.29 -23.00
C THR A 402 -26.70 -38.15 -23.30
N LEU A 403 -25.98 -38.53 -22.25
CA LEU A 403 -24.69 -39.20 -22.35
C LEU A 403 -24.77 -40.60 -21.76
N THR A 404 -24.20 -41.58 -22.46
CA THR A 404 -24.03 -42.96 -22.00
C THR A 404 -22.62 -43.40 -22.40
N ALA A 405 -22.09 -44.45 -21.77
CA ALA A 405 -20.74 -44.96 -22.02
C ALA A 405 -20.37 -45.12 -23.51
N GLU A 406 -21.34 -45.48 -24.37
CA GLU A 406 -21.11 -45.76 -25.79
C GLU A 406 -21.84 -44.83 -26.75
N SER A 407 -22.71 -43.95 -26.25
CA SER A 407 -23.48 -43.06 -27.13
C SER A 407 -23.80 -41.72 -26.50
N LEU A 408 -23.69 -40.67 -27.30
CA LEU A 408 -24.19 -39.33 -27.02
C LEU A 408 -25.38 -39.08 -27.92
N VAL A 409 -26.50 -38.68 -27.32
CA VAL A 409 -27.72 -38.37 -28.05
C VAL A 409 -28.08 -36.92 -27.79
N CYS A 410 -28.32 -36.13 -28.85
CA CYS A 410 -28.67 -34.72 -28.71
C CYS A 410 -29.74 -34.31 -29.71
N THR A 411 -30.42 -33.19 -29.45
CA THR A 411 -31.44 -32.61 -30.32
C THR A 411 -30.82 -31.52 -31.19
N PRO A 412 -30.60 -31.76 -32.49
CA PRO A 412 -30.02 -30.76 -33.37
C PRO A 412 -31.05 -29.66 -33.70
N PRO A 413 -30.62 -28.48 -34.21
CA PRO A 413 -31.52 -27.38 -34.58
C PRO A 413 -32.67 -27.79 -35.52
N GLU A 414 -33.86 -27.21 -35.36
CA GLU A 414 -35.04 -27.60 -36.16
C GLU A 414 -34.87 -27.33 -37.67
N ASN A 415 -34.08 -26.31 -38.02
CA ASN A 415 -33.76 -25.95 -39.40
C ASN A 415 -32.28 -26.20 -39.68
N SER A 416 -31.96 -26.65 -40.89
CA SER A 416 -30.55 -26.87 -41.27
C SER A 416 -29.75 -25.57 -41.16
N PRO A 417 -28.71 -25.51 -40.31
CA PRO A 417 -27.82 -24.35 -40.23
C PRO A 417 -27.00 -24.17 -41.52
N PRO A 418 -26.45 -22.98 -41.78
CA PRO A 418 -25.65 -22.69 -42.97
C PRO A 418 -24.42 -23.60 -43.07
N ALA A 419 -23.97 -23.86 -44.30
CA ALA A 419 -22.82 -24.73 -44.56
C ALA A 419 -21.51 -24.09 -44.05
N GLY A 420 -20.79 -24.83 -43.21
CA GLY A 420 -19.52 -24.43 -42.61
C GLY A 420 -19.14 -25.32 -41.42
N ASP A 421 -17.95 -25.09 -40.88
CA ASP A 421 -17.48 -25.68 -39.61
C ASP A 421 -17.92 -24.86 -38.39
N PHE A 422 -17.45 -25.23 -37.19
CA PHE A 422 -17.78 -24.52 -35.95
C PHE A 422 -17.20 -23.08 -35.88
N ASN A 423 -16.22 -22.75 -36.73
CA ASN A 423 -15.65 -21.41 -36.87
C ASN A 423 -16.32 -20.58 -37.97
N GLY A 424 -17.27 -21.18 -38.72
CA GLY A 424 -17.96 -20.53 -39.84
C GLY A 424 -17.15 -20.52 -41.15
N GLU A 425 -16.06 -21.28 -41.24
CA GLU A 425 -15.30 -21.44 -42.49
C GLU A 425 -16.02 -22.42 -43.43
N GLN A 426 -16.05 -22.10 -44.73
CA GLN A 426 -16.74 -22.94 -45.71
C GLN A 426 -15.98 -24.25 -45.95
N THR A 427 -16.65 -25.37 -45.68
CA THR A 427 -16.14 -26.72 -45.91
C THR A 427 -16.61 -27.28 -47.26
N GLU A 428 -15.84 -28.19 -47.86
CA GLU A 428 -16.18 -28.84 -49.13
C GLU A 428 -17.42 -29.75 -48.98
N GLY A 429 -18.60 -29.28 -49.41
CA GLY A 429 -19.80 -30.12 -49.43
C GLY A 429 -21.14 -29.40 -49.29
N ASN A 430 -21.18 -28.08 -49.04
CA ASN A 430 -22.42 -27.30 -48.83
C ASN A 430 -23.36 -27.90 -47.75
N LEU A 431 -22.81 -28.57 -46.74
CA LEU A 431 -23.54 -29.17 -45.59
C LEU A 431 -22.87 -28.75 -44.28
N PRO A 432 -23.62 -28.62 -43.16
CA PRO A 432 -23.04 -28.27 -41.86
C PRO A 432 -22.18 -29.41 -41.29
N PHE A 433 -21.01 -29.08 -40.73
CA PHE A 433 -20.04 -30.03 -40.16
C PHE A 433 -20.26 -30.23 -38.65
N VAL A 434 -20.12 -31.47 -38.17
CA VAL A 434 -20.39 -31.84 -36.77
C VAL A 434 -19.09 -31.95 -35.97
N THR A 435 -18.97 -31.12 -34.93
CA THR A 435 -17.84 -31.07 -34.00
C THR A 435 -18.32 -31.26 -32.57
N VAL A 436 -17.69 -32.16 -31.81
CA VAL A 436 -17.97 -32.37 -30.39
C VAL A 436 -16.83 -31.82 -29.54
N LEU A 437 -17.15 -30.90 -28.63
CA LEU A 437 -16.27 -30.48 -27.55
C LEU A 437 -16.68 -31.24 -26.29
N HIS A 438 -15.79 -32.07 -25.77
CA HIS A 438 -16.02 -32.87 -24.57
C HIS A 438 -14.94 -32.48 -23.54
N ALA A 439 -15.33 -31.71 -22.53
CA ALA A 439 -14.43 -31.01 -21.62
C ALA A 439 -13.38 -30.17 -22.38
N SER A 440 -12.09 -30.52 -22.28
CA SER A 440 -10.98 -29.85 -22.99
C SER A 440 -10.63 -30.50 -24.34
N LEU A 441 -11.34 -31.56 -24.75
CA LEU A 441 -11.06 -32.34 -25.95
C LEU A 441 -12.01 -31.96 -27.10
N MET A 442 -11.50 -31.99 -28.33
CA MET A 442 -12.25 -31.66 -29.55
C MET A 442 -12.22 -32.82 -30.54
N PHE A 443 -13.40 -33.21 -31.05
CA PHE A 443 -13.59 -34.34 -31.96
C PHE A 443 -14.38 -33.92 -33.22
N GLU A 444 -13.87 -34.32 -34.39
CA GLU A 444 -14.46 -34.00 -35.70
C GLU A 444 -15.07 -35.24 -36.34
N LEU A 445 -16.40 -35.22 -36.59
CA LEU A 445 -17.15 -36.45 -36.92
C LEU A 445 -17.60 -36.55 -38.38
N GLY A 446 -17.95 -35.44 -39.05
CA GLY A 446 -18.42 -35.42 -40.45
C GLY A 446 -19.60 -34.46 -40.70
N HIS A 447 -20.29 -34.55 -41.84
CA HIS A 447 -21.35 -33.61 -42.26
C HIS A 447 -22.77 -34.16 -41.99
N LEU A 448 -23.77 -33.29 -41.77
CA LEU A 448 -25.17 -33.67 -41.47
C LEU A 448 -26.18 -33.17 -42.52
N ARG A 449 -27.23 -33.95 -42.84
CA ARG A 449 -28.27 -33.62 -43.84
C ARG A 449 -29.71 -33.81 -43.29
N TYR A 450 -30.58 -32.80 -43.33
CA TYR A 450 -31.93 -32.79 -42.70
C TYR A 450 -33.09 -33.30 -43.61
N THR A 451 -34.02 -34.13 -43.10
CA THR A 451 -35.23 -34.72 -43.74
C THR A 451 -36.48 -34.57 -42.80
N SER A 452 -37.78 -34.75 -43.14
CA SER A 452 -38.93 -34.41 -42.20
C SER A 452 -40.15 -35.36 -42.21
N GLN A 453 -40.81 -35.67 -41.05
CA GLN A 453 -42.30 -35.87 -40.87
C GLN A 453 -42.85 -36.29 -39.45
N PHE A 454 -43.80 -35.48 -38.88
CA PHE A 454 -45.06 -35.66 -38.07
C PHE A 454 -45.51 -36.87 -37.15
N GLN A 455 -46.00 -36.50 -35.92
CA GLN A 455 -47.16 -36.98 -35.05
C GLN A 455 -47.07 -37.97 -33.82
N TYR A 456 -47.26 -37.39 -32.61
CA TYR A 456 -48.23 -37.58 -31.47
C TYR A 456 -48.56 -38.90 -30.67
N THR A 457 -48.54 -38.70 -29.32
CA THR A 457 -49.46 -39.10 -28.20
C THR A 457 -49.45 -40.47 -27.47
N LEU A 458 -48.95 -40.47 -26.22
CA LEU A 458 -49.66 -40.44 -24.91
C LEU A 458 -50.76 -41.49 -24.48
N HIS A 459 -50.40 -42.27 -23.44
CA HIS A 459 -51.07 -42.56 -22.12
C HIS A 459 -52.21 -43.59 -21.83
N ILE A 460 -51.92 -44.38 -20.75
CA ILE A 460 -52.68 -44.74 -19.51
C ILE A 460 -53.82 -45.81 -19.54
N ALA A 461 -53.74 -46.79 -18.60
CA ALA A 461 -54.92 -47.35 -17.90
C ALA A 461 -54.56 -48.09 -16.58
N LEU A 462 -55.02 -47.52 -15.44
CA LEU A 462 -55.12 -48.11 -14.09
C LEU A 462 -56.60 -48.48 -13.82
N SER A 463 -56.91 -49.58 -13.11
CA SER A 463 -58.18 -49.67 -12.30
C SER A 463 -58.33 -50.93 -11.43
N VAL A 464 -57.28 -51.40 -10.75
CA VAL A 464 -57.46 -52.27 -9.55
C VAL A 464 -56.67 -51.73 -8.34
N THR A 465 -55.74 -50.81 -8.59
CA THR A 465 -55.00 -50.04 -7.61
C THR A 465 -55.88 -49.13 -6.75
N ALA A 466 -57.03 -48.68 -7.23
CA ALA A 466 -57.78 -47.53 -6.70
C ALA A 466 -58.19 -47.57 -5.21
N PHE A 467 -58.37 -48.72 -4.57
CA PHE A 467 -58.85 -48.76 -3.18
C PHE A 467 -57.73 -48.82 -2.13
N VAL A 468 -56.63 -49.53 -2.44
CA VAL A 468 -55.38 -49.45 -1.64
C VAL A 468 -54.70 -48.11 -1.90
N LEU A 469 -54.76 -47.63 -3.15
CA LEU A 469 -54.31 -46.30 -3.56
C LEU A 469 -55.07 -45.22 -2.79
N LEU A 470 -56.35 -45.34 -2.43
CA LEU A 470 -57.07 -44.23 -1.76
C LEU A 470 -56.65 -44.01 -0.29
N VAL A 471 -56.33 -45.09 0.44
CA VAL A 471 -55.81 -44.98 1.82
C VAL A 471 -54.33 -44.56 1.79
N LEU A 472 -53.57 -45.12 0.86
CA LEU A 472 -52.19 -44.73 0.61
C LEU A 472 -52.12 -43.29 0.07
N LEU A 473 -53.07 -42.81 -0.74
CA LEU A 473 -53.18 -41.43 -1.25
C LEU A 473 -53.65 -40.45 -0.18
N CYS A 474 -54.31 -40.87 0.89
CA CYS A 474 -54.66 -39.98 2.00
C CYS A 474 -53.45 -39.79 2.92
N THR A 475 -52.69 -40.85 3.22
CA THR A 475 -51.46 -40.75 4.03
C THR A 475 -50.30 -40.17 3.23
N VAL A 476 -50.10 -40.61 1.99
CA VAL A 476 -49.23 -39.97 0.98
C VAL A 476 -49.79 -38.61 0.60
N GLY A 477 -51.09 -38.33 0.70
CA GLY A 477 -51.63 -36.99 0.44
C GLY A 477 -51.30 -36.01 1.54
N ILE A 478 -51.36 -36.42 2.81
CA ILE A 478 -50.92 -35.59 3.94
C ILE A 478 -49.39 -35.48 3.96
N TRP A 479 -48.68 -36.58 3.72
CA TRP A 479 -47.23 -36.61 3.61
C TRP A 479 -46.73 -35.85 2.37
N MET A 480 -47.41 -35.94 1.22
CA MET A 480 -47.14 -35.13 0.03
C MET A 480 -47.67 -33.72 0.15
N LEU A 481 -48.64 -33.36 0.98
CA LEU A 481 -48.96 -31.95 1.23
C LEU A 481 -47.93 -31.32 2.18
N HIS A 482 -47.38 -32.11 3.10
CA HIS A 482 -46.31 -31.67 3.98
C HIS A 482 -44.96 -31.62 3.26
N LEU A 483 -44.67 -32.62 2.41
CA LEU A 483 -43.54 -32.61 1.50
C LEU A 483 -43.75 -31.58 0.42
N LYS A 484 -44.88 -31.50 -0.29
CA LYS A 484 -45.15 -30.44 -1.28
C LYS A 484 -45.10 -29.06 -0.65
N LYS A 485 -45.54 -28.86 0.60
CA LYS A 485 -45.31 -27.59 1.27
C LYS A 485 -43.82 -27.32 1.51
N GLN A 486 -43.06 -28.32 1.97
CA GLN A 486 -41.60 -28.20 2.12
C GLN A 486 -40.83 -28.13 0.78
N THR A 487 -41.34 -28.76 -0.28
CA THR A 487 -40.73 -28.81 -1.62
C THR A 487 -41.15 -27.60 -2.42
N ASP A 488 -42.37 -27.06 -2.25
CA ASP A 488 -42.80 -25.79 -2.83
C ASP A 488 -42.05 -24.64 -2.15
N GLU A 489 -41.78 -24.69 -0.83
CA GLU A 489 -40.90 -23.70 -0.16
C GLU A 489 -39.44 -23.81 -0.64
N ILE A 490 -38.90 -25.03 -0.84
CA ILE A 490 -37.55 -25.24 -1.39
C ILE A 490 -37.47 -24.91 -2.89
N VAL A 491 -38.49 -25.25 -3.69
CA VAL A 491 -38.56 -24.95 -5.13
C VAL A 491 -38.84 -23.47 -5.36
N ASP A 492 -39.60 -22.81 -4.50
CA ASP A 492 -39.75 -21.35 -4.53
C ASP A 492 -38.44 -20.66 -4.11
N LEU A 493 -37.70 -21.20 -3.13
CA LEU A 493 -36.33 -20.75 -2.80
C LEU A 493 -35.34 -21.00 -3.96
N GLU A 494 -35.35 -22.18 -4.58
CA GLU A 494 -34.51 -22.51 -5.74
C GLU A 494 -34.90 -21.70 -6.98
N TYR A 495 -36.19 -21.44 -7.18
CA TYR A 495 -36.72 -20.58 -8.25
C TYR A 495 -36.33 -19.13 -8.00
N GLN A 496 -36.44 -18.63 -6.76
CA GLN A 496 -35.97 -17.29 -6.38
C GLN A 496 -34.45 -17.17 -6.55
N MET A 497 -33.65 -18.18 -6.16
CA MET A 497 -32.20 -18.19 -6.38
C MET A 497 -31.85 -18.26 -7.87
N ARG A 498 -32.58 -19.05 -8.67
CA ARG A 498 -32.36 -19.15 -10.11
C ARG A 498 -32.81 -17.91 -10.86
N GLU A 499 -33.91 -17.27 -10.46
CA GLU A 499 -34.37 -15.97 -10.96
C GLU A 499 -33.37 -14.86 -10.58
N ILE A 500 -32.84 -14.88 -9.36
CA ILE A 500 -31.74 -13.98 -8.95
C ILE A 500 -30.50 -14.25 -9.82
N GLN A 501 -30.07 -15.50 -10.01
CA GLN A 501 -28.88 -15.87 -10.78
C GLN A 501 -29.03 -15.57 -12.29
N ASP A 502 -30.19 -15.83 -12.87
CA ASP A 502 -30.52 -15.52 -14.26
C ASP A 502 -30.64 -14.01 -14.45
N SER A 503 -31.28 -13.28 -13.51
CA SER A 503 -31.30 -11.81 -13.53
C SER A 503 -29.90 -11.22 -13.36
N VAL A 504 -29.03 -11.81 -12.53
CA VAL A 504 -27.63 -11.39 -12.37
C VAL A 504 -26.85 -11.66 -13.65
N SER A 505 -27.05 -12.80 -14.30
CA SER A 505 -26.40 -13.16 -15.57
C SER A 505 -26.86 -12.26 -16.72
N GLU A 506 -28.15 -11.96 -16.83
CA GLU A 506 -28.71 -11.03 -17.81
C GLU A 506 -28.34 -9.57 -17.52
N ASN A 507 -28.35 -9.15 -16.25
CA ASN A 507 -27.87 -7.84 -15.82
C ASN A 507 -26.38 -7.70 -16.09
N LEU A 508 -25.55 -8.72 -15.82
CA LEU A 508 -24.14 -8.72 -16.20
C LEU A 508 -24.01 -8.58 -17.72
N LYS A 509 -24.69 -9.40 -18.53
CA LYS A 509 -24.61 -9.33 -20.01
C LYS A 509 -25.05 -7.97 -20.57
N SER A 510 -26.19 -7.44 -20.12
CA SER A 510 -26.71 -6.15 -20.55
C SER A 510 -25.82 -4.99 -20.09
N LEU A 511 -25.25 -5.08 -18.91
CA LEU A 511 -24.35 -4.08 -18.36
C LEU A 511 -22.95 -4.16 -19.00
N PHE A 512 -22.46 -5.35 -19.36
CA PHE A 512 -21.28 -5.54 -20.22
C PHE A 512 -21.50 -4.92 -21.60
N ALA A 513 -22.67 -5.13 -22.22
CA ALA A 513 -23.02 -4.52 -23.50
C ALA A 513 -23.11 -2.99 -23.41
N THR A 514 -23.71 -2.46 -22.33
CA THR A 514 -23.85 -1.02 -22.06
C THR A 514 -22.50 -0.37 -21.77
N LEU A 515 -21.62 -1.03 -21.01
CA LEU A 515 -20.27 -0.54 -20.73
C LEU A 515 -19.39 -0.53 -22.00
N GLN A 516 -19.58 -1.48 -22.91
CA GLN A 516 -18.81 -1.52 -24.17
C GLN A 516 -19.16 -0.39 -25.14
N THR A 517 -20.44 -0.06 -25.30
CA THR A 517 -20.86 1.08 -26.13
C THR A 517 -20.44 2.41 -25.52
N THR A 518 -20.58 2.56 -24.20
CA THR A 518 -20.28 3.81 -23.48
C THR A 518 -18.79 4.13 -23.36
N MET A 519 -17.88 3.16 -23.51
CA MET A 519 -16.44 3.40 -23.58
C MET A 519 -16.01 4.03 -24.91
N HIS A 520 -16.70 3.71 -26.01
CA HIS A 520 -16.45 4.36 -27.29
C HIS A 520 -16.84 5.85 -27.23
N ASP A 521 -17.95 6.17 -26.56
CA ASP A 521 -18.37 7.54 -26.30
C ASP A 521 -17.38 8.29 -25.40
N PHE A 522 -16.80 7.60 -24.42
CA PHE A 522 -15.74 8.18 -23.57
C PHE A 522 -14.46 8.47 -24.37
N ASP A 523 -13.98 7.55 -25.19
CA ASP A 523 -12.79 7.76 -26.04
C ASP A 523 -12.98 8.98 -26.95
N THR A 524 -14.15 9.11 -27.60
CA THR A 524 -14.45 10.28 -28.44
C THR A 524 -14.55 11.59 -27.64
N ALA A 525 -15.13 11.57 -26.45
CA ALA A 525 -15.19 12.74 -25.57
C ALA A 525 -13.80 13.16 -25.04
N LEU A 526 -12.93 12.18 -24.80
CA LEU A 526 -11.56 12.39 -24.33
C LEU A 526 -10.65 12.93 -25.45
N GLU A 527 -10.83 12.46 -26.68
CA GLU A 527 -10.15 12.99 -27.88
C GLU A 527 -10.55 14.44 -28.19
N GLN A 528 -11.77 14.84 -27.83
CA GLN A 528 -12.26 16.21 -28.03
C GLN A 528 -11.72 17.22 -27.00
N ARG A 529 -11.12 16.77 -25.89
CA ARG A 529 -10.51 17.68 -24.90
C ARG A 529 -9.19 18.24 -25.43
N GLN A 530 -9.11 19.55 -25.54
CA GLN A 530 -7.95 20.23 -26.12
C GLN A 530 -6.76 20.40 -25.16
N MET A 531 -6.97 20.38 -23.83
CA MET A 531 -5.90 20.63 -22.85
C MET A 531 -6.00 19.73 -21.62
N ILE A 532 -4.86 19.20 -21.20
CA ILE A 532 -4.72 18.44 -19.95
C ILE A 532 -4.28 19.42 -18.85
N PRO A 533 -4.98 19.45 -17.70
CA PRO A 533 -4.70 20.39 -16.63
C PRO A 533 -3.47 19.94 -15.82
N ILE A 534 -2.29 20.04 -16.41
CA ILE A 534 -1.02 19.72 -15.76
C ILE A 534 -0.67 20.87 -14.81
N HIS A 535 -0.30 20.55 -13.57
CA HIS A 535 0.11 21.56 -12.59
C HIS A 535 1.28 22.40 -13.11
N SER A 536 1.33 23.66 -12.67
CA SER A 536 2.48 24.53 -12.93
C SER A 536 3.77 23.93 -12.36
N LYS A 537 4.92 24.27 -12.95
CA LYS A 537 6.26 23.84 -12.49
C LYS A 537 6.42 24.02 -10.97
N ARG A 538 5.96 25.17 -10.47
CA ARG A 538 5.93 25.51 -9.04
C ARG A 538 5.08 24.55 -8.23
N GLN A 539 3.82 24.33 -8.64
CA GLN A 539 2.91 23.48 -7.88
C GLN A 539 3.34 22.01 -7.90
N TYR A 540 3.89 21.54 -9.03
CA TYR A 540 4.50 20.22 -9.17
C TYR A 540 5.63 20.01 -8.16
N ILE A 541 6.57 20.97 -8.04
CA ILE A 541 7.64 20.92 -7.04
C ILE A 541 7.08 20.90 -5.62
N LEU A 542 6.13 21.80 -5.31
CA LEU A 542 5.53 21.85 -3.96
C LEU A 542 4.84 20.53 -3.58
N ASN A 543 4.20 19.87 -4.54
CA ASN A 543 3.51 18.60 -4.31
C ASN A 543 4.49 17.42 -4.19
N MET A 544 5.48 17.33 -5.08
CA MET A 544 6.39 16.18 -5.13
C MET A 544 7.51 16.25 -4.06
N LEU A 545 8.00 17.45 -3.74
CA LEU A 545 9.16 17.64 -2.86
C LEU A 545 8.78 18.10 -1.45
N PHE A 546 7.67 18.84 -1.27
CA PHE A 546 7.37 19.57 -0.03
C PHE A 546 6.02 19.25 0.61
N LEU A 547 5.28 18.26 0.11
CA LEU A 547 4.01 17.90 0.71
C LEU A 547 4.21 17.31 2.11
N GLY A 548 3.51 17.86 3.11
CA GLY A 548 3.65 17.47 4.50
C GLY A 548 4.89 18.03 5.22
N LEU A 549 5.68 18.89 4.56
CA LEU A 549 6.82 19.59 5.18
C LEU A 549 6.41 20.96 5.72
N GLN A 550 7.06 21.35 6.81
CA GLN A 550 6.77 22.60 7.53
C GLN A 550 7.29 23.82 6.75
N VAL A 551 8.53 23.76 6.27
CA VAL A 551 9.18 24.85 5.53
C VAL A 551 9.07 24.59 4.03
N LYS A 552 8.73 25.63 3.26
CA LYS A 552 8.54 25.55 1.81
C LYS A 552 9.23 26.73 1.13
N PRO A 553 9.72 26.56 -0.12
CA PRO A 553 10.33 27.64 -0.86
C PRO A 553 9.30 28.75 -1.16
N PRO A 554 9.58 30.00 -0.80
CA PRO A 554 8.68 31.13 -1.06
C PRO A 554 8.65 31.54 -2.55
N SER A 555 7.50 32.03 -3.02
CA SER A 555 7.34 32.57 -4.41
C SER A 555 7.92 33.94 -4.61
N GLN A 556 7.89 34.74 -3.54
CA GLN A 556 8.23 36.15 -3.56
C GLN A 556 9.20 36.40 -2.40
N PRO A 557 9.98 37.49 -2.47
CA PRO A 557 10.85 37.88 -1.38
C PRO A 557 10.08 37.92 -0.06
N THR A 558 10.58 37.28 0.99
CA THR A 558 10.01 37.42 2.33
C THR A 558 10.18 38.84 2.84
N GLU A 559 9.30 39.33 3.72
CA GLU A 559 9.39 40.69 4.27
C GLU A 559 10.79 40.96 4.89
N GLU A 560 11.33 39.97 5.61
CA GLU A 560 12.67 40.02 6.22
C GLU A 560 13.80 40.25 5.18
N ILE A 561 13.67 39.72 3.97
CA ILE A 561 14.70 39.85 2.91
C ILE A 561 14.44 41.06 2.02
N PHE A 562 13.18 41.37 1.75
CA PHE A 562 12.78 42.54 0.97
C PHE A 562 13.27 43.83 1.64
N GLU A 563 13.20 43.91 2.98
CA GLU A 563 13.58 45.09 3.73
C GLU A 563 15.08 45.16 4.06
N ASN A 564 15.83 44.06 3.96
CA ASN A 564 17.17 43.96 4.51
C ASN A 564 18.24 43.55 3.47
N GLU A 565 18.81 44.56 2.81
CA GLU A 565 19.85 44.38 1.79
C GLU A 565 21.11 43.65 2.31
N LYS A 566 21.38 43.72 3.62
CA LYS A 566 22.50 43.00 4.23
C LYS A 566 22.26 41.48 4.27
N ILE A 567 21.04 41.04 4.60
CA ILE A 567 20.69 39.61 4.58
C ILE A 567 20.81 39.06 3.15
N ARG A 568 20.36 39.83 2.15
CA ARG A 568 20.53 39.46 0.74
C ARG A 568 22.00 39.28 0.37
N SER A 569 22.86 40.24 0.74
CA SER A 569 24.31 40.13 0.50
C SER A 569 24.92 38.93 1.24
N ALA A 570 24.46 38.60 2.44
CA ALA A 570 24.92 37.44 3.20
C ALA A 570 24.50 36.12 2.54
N MET A 571 23.31 36.04 1.95
CA MET A 571 22.86 34.85 1.19
C MET A 571 23.61 34.67 -0.13
N GLU A 572 23.95 35.75 -0.81
CA GLU A 572 24.87 35.70 -1.98
C GLU A 572 26.25 35.18 -1.57
N GLU A 573 26.75 35.59 -0.41
CA GLU A 573 28.01 35.09 0.15
C GLU A 573 27.93 33.62 0.56
N PHE A 574 26.87 33.22 1.28
CA PHE A 574 26.57 31.83 1.64
C PHE A 574 26.56 30.94 0.38
N SER A 575 25.88 31.41 -0.66
CA SER A 575 25.82 30.66 -1.91
C SER A 575 27.16 30.59 -2.64
N SER A 576 27.80 31.74 -2.85
CA SER A 576 29.02 31.84 -3.66
C SER A 576 30.22 31.17 -2.98
N LYS A 577 30.39 31.34 -1.67
CA LYS A 577 31.55 30.84 -0.92
C LYS A 577 31.37 29.42 -0.38
N LEU A 578 30.15 28.98 -0.05
CA LEU A 578 29.90 27.66 0.54
C LEU A 578 29.16 26.74 -0.42
N LEU A 579 27.91 27.06 -0.82
CA LEU A 579 27.11 26.15 -1.67
C LEU A 579 27.71 25.91 -3.08
N SER A 580 28.60 26.78 -3.56
CA SER A 580 29.35 26.55 -4.82
C SER A 580 30.48 25.52 -4.70
N LYS A 581 30.80 25.07 -3.48
CA LYS A 581 31.97 24.22 -3.22
C LYS A 581 31.50 22.78 -3.08
N LYS A 582 32.04 21.91 -3.94
CA LYS A 582 31.77 20.46 -3.92
C LYS A 582 32.00 19.85 -2.54
N ASN A 583 33.17 20.12 -1.94
CA ASN A 583 33.54 19.56 -0.65
C ASN A 583 32.62 20.04 0.49
N PHE A 584 32.15 21.29 0.44
CA PHE A 584 31.16 21.77 1.42
C PHE A 584 29.86 20.97 1.34
N LEU A 585 29.31 20.76 0.14
CA LEU A 585 28.06 20.02 -0.05
C LEU A 585 28.19 18.55 0.36
N GLU A 586 29.30 17.90 0.00
CA GLU A 586 29.54 16.51 0.42
C GLU A 586 29.67 16.40 1.94
N THR A 587 30.45 17.28 2.59
CA THR A 587 30.59 17.32 4.04
C THR A 587 29.25 17.62 4.72
N LEU A 588 28.50 18.61 4.25
CA LEU A 588 27.17 18.95 4.74
C LEU A 588 26.24 17.73 4.75
N ILE A 589 26.18 16.99 3.64
CA ILE A 589 25.31 15.81 3.51
C ILE A 589 25.80 14.68 4.43
N ARG A 590 27.11 14.39 4.46
CA ARG A 590 27.68 13.34 5.32
C ARG A 590 27.43 13.63 6.79
N THR A 591 27.67 14.87 7.23
CA THR A 591 27.41 15.31 8.60
C THR A 591 25.93 15.16 8.94
N ILE A 592 25.01 15.70 8.14
CA ILE A 592 23.59 15.58 8.46
C ILE A 592 23.13 14.12 8.45
N ASP A 593 23.70 13.29 7.57
CA ASP A 593 23.35 11.88 7.50
C ASP A 593 23.89 11.05 8.67
N SER A 594 25.08 11.35 9.19
CA SER A 594 25.69 10.64 10.32
C SER A 594 25.10 11.03 11.68
N HIS A 595 24.54 12.23 11.82
CA HIS A 595 24.07 12.74 13.12
C HIS A 595 22.66 12.24 13.46
N SER A 596 22.53 11.45 14.53
CA SER A 596 21.24 10.86 14.98
C SER A 596 20.20 11.89 15.41
N ASN A 597 20.62 13.09 15.84
CA ASN A 597 19.72 14.17 16.31
C ASN A 597 18.89 14.83 15.20
N VAL A 598 19.18 14.57 13.92
CA VAL A 598 18.38 15.10 12.81
C VAL A 598 17.23 14.16 12.50
N GLY A 599 16.01 14.61 12.78
CA GLY A 599 14.79 13.83 12.51
C GLY A 599 14.56 13.54 11.02
N PRO A 600 13.85 12.46 10.67
CA PRO A 600 13.66 12.04 9.28
C PRO A 600 12.91 13.09 8.43
N ARG A 601 12.00 13.87 9.03
CA ARG A 601 11.31 14.97 8.33
C ARG A 601 12.24 16.14 8.01
N ASP A 602 13.19 16.46 8.89
CA ASP A 602 14.15 17.54 8.67
C ASP A 602 15.17 17.17 7.60
N ARG A 603 15.66 15.92 7.60
CA ARG A 603 16.50 15.39 6.51
C ARG A 603 15.82 15.56 5.14
N VAL A 604 14.53 15.22 5.07
CA VAL A 604 13.74 15.36 3.86
C VAL A 604 13.56 16.82 3.46
N ASN A 605 13.31 17.71 4.42
CA ASN A 605 13.14 19.15 4.19
C ASN A 605 14.45 19.82 3.74
N ILE A 606 15.58 19.50 4.37
CA ILE A 606 16.91 19.94 3.96
C ILE A 606 17.22 19.47 2.54
N ALA A 607 17.02 18.18 2.22
CA ALA A 607 17.23 17.66 0.89
C ALA A 607 16.38 18.38 -0.17
N SER A 608 15.09 18.62 0.11
CA SER A 608 14.18 19.31 -0.78
C SER A 608 14.53 20.79 -0.98
N LEU A 609 14.83 21.53 0.10
CA LEU A 609 15.28 22.93 0.00
C LEU A 609 16.63 23.05 -0.72
N LEU A 610 17.58 22.16 -0.42
CA LEU A 610 18.89 22.13 -1.08
C LEU A 610 18.76 21.86 -2.59
N SER A 611 17.88 20.93 -2.98
CA SER A 611 17.60 20.63 -4.40
C SER A 611 17.08 21.86 -5.14
N VAL A 612 16.13 22.60 -4.55
CA VAL A 612 15.56 23.82 -5.16
C VAL A 612 16.57 24.96 -5.15
N CYS A 613 17.33 25.15 -4.07
CA CYS A 613 18.38 26.18 -4.01
C CYS A 613 19.41 26.01 -5.12
N LEU A 614 19.95 24.80 -5.29
CA LEU A 614 20.97 24.51 -6.30
C LEU A 614 20.41 24.57 -7.72
N LEU A 615 19.13 24.23 -7.91
CA LEU A 615 18.44 24.41 -9.18
C LEU A 615 18.33 25.89 -9.57
N LEU A 616 17.82 26.73 -8.67
CA LEU A 616 17.62 28.16 -8.93
C LEU A 616 18.94 28.91 -9.07
N ASP A 617 19.98 28.50 -8.34
CA ASP A 617 21.31 29.11 -8.37
C ASP A 617 22.20 28.57 -9.51
N ARG A 618 21.62 27.83 -10.46
CA ARG A 618 22.32 27.28 -11.63
C ARG A 618 23.48 26.33 -11.32
N LYS A 619 23.36 25.54 -10.25
CA LYS A 619 24.38 24.59 -9.74
C LYS A 619 23.99 23.10 -9.86
N GLN A 620 23.08 22.77 -10.77
CA GLN A 620 22.62 21.39 -10.96
C GLN A 620 23.72 20.42 -11.43
N GLU A 621 24.71 20.89 -12.20
CA GLU A 621 25.87 20.08 -12.58
C GLU A 621 26.72 19.72 -11.36
N LEU A 622 26.95 20.68 -10.46
CA LEU A 622 27.63 20.46 -9.18
C LEU A 622 26.87 19.43 -8.33
N LEU A 623 25.55 19.58 -8.19
CA LEU A 623 24.71 18.62 -7.46
C LEU A 623 24.84 17.22 -8.06
N THR A 624 24.78 17.09 -9.39
CA THR A 624 24.91 15.79 -10.06
C THR A 624 26.27 15.14 -9.77
N SER A 625 27.36 15.91 -9.77
CA SER A 625 28.69 15.41 -9.39
C SER A 625 28.78 14.98 -7.93
N VAL A 626 28.18 15.74 -7.01
CA VAL A 626 28.11 15.41 -5.57
C VAL A 626 27.32 14.12 -5.36
N LEU A 627 26.15 13.98 -6.00
CA LEU A 627 25.33 12.78 -5.90
C LEU A 627 26.06 11.55 -6.43
N SER A 628 26.72 11.63 -7.59
CA SER A 628 27.48 10.51 -8.15
C SER A 628 28.62 10.05 -7.24
N ASN A 629 29.29 10.97 -6.55
CA ASN A 629 30.33 10.64 -5.57
C ASN A 629 29.73 9.95 -4.33
N LEU A 630 28.72 10.56 -3.70
CA LEU A 630 28.11 10.02 -2.49
C LEU A 630 27.40 8.68 -2.74
N MET A 631 26.80 8.49 -3.92
CA MET A 631 26.23 7.20 -4.32
C MET A 631 27.31 6.12 -4.45
N ARG A 632 28.47 6.46 -5.03
CA ARG A 632 29.59 5.53 -5.15
C ARG A 632 30.11 5.11 -3.78
N GLU A 633 30.36 6.08 -2.90
CA GLU A 633 30.76 5.83 -1.51
C GLU A 633 29.75 4.90 -0.81
N LYS A 634 28.45 5.20 -0.90
CA LYS A 634 27.40 4.37 -0.29
C LYS A 634 27.34 2.93 -0.84
N ILE A 635 27.68 2.74 -2.12
CA ILE A 635 27.78 1.42 -2.75
C ILE A 635 29.03 0.69 -2.23
N GLU A 636 30.19 1.37 -2.21
CA GLU A 636 31.46 0.83 -1.70
C GLU A 636 31.35 0.42 -0.21
N ASP A 637 30.70 1.23 0.63
CA ASP A 637 30.43 0.93 2.05
C ASP A 637 29.47 -0.26 2.27
N SER A 638 28.78 -0.68 1.21
CA SER A 638 27.84 -1.79 1.23
C SER A 638 28.40 -3.05 0.56
N ASP A 639 29.62 -2.98 0.03
CA ASP A 639 30.32 -4.09 -0.60
C ASP A 639 30.54 -5.23 0.42
N GLY A 640 30.43 -6.48 -0.04
CA GLY A 640 30.46 -7.69 0.81
C GLY A 640 29.14 -8.03 1.55
N LYS A 641 28.14 -7.13 1.59
CA LYS A 641 26.82 -7.38 2.21
C LYS A 641 25.69 -7.46 1.16
N ARG A 642 25.59 -8.60 0.46
CA ARG A 642 24.66 -8.83 -0.68
C ARG A 642 23.21 -8.36 -0.45
N ASN A 643 22.65 -8.58 0.74
CA ASN A 643 21.28 -8.13 1.05
C ASN A 643 21.16 -6.62 1.22
N LYS A 644 22.17 -5.96 1.81
CA LYS A 644 22.22 -4.49 1.98
C LYS A 644 22.38 -3.80 0.62
N CYS A 645 23.21 -4.36 -0.25
CA CYS A 645 23.47 -3.86 -1.60
C CYS A 645 22.20 -3.81 -2.48
N ARG A 646 21.32 -4.83 -2.43
CA ARG A 646 20.06 -4.86 -3.21
C ARG A 646 19.02 -3.82 -2.79
N ILE A 647 19.00 -3.42 -1.53
CA ILE A 647 18.00 -2.50 -0.99
C ILE A 647 18.47 -1.03 -1.01
N LEU A 648 19.66 -0.74 -1.54
CA LEU A 648 20.16 0.62 -1.65
C LEU A 648 19.17 1.51 -2.41
N PHE A 649 19.05 2.76 -1.95
CA PHE A 649 18.18 3.80 -2.51
C PHE A 649 16.66 3.49 -2.41
N SER A 650 16.25 2.41 -1.73
CA SER A 650 14.83 2.02 -1.62
C SER A 650 14.05 2.78 -0.53
N ARG A 651 14.72 3.39 0.46
CA ARG A 651 14.08 4.10 1.60
C ARG A 651 14.54 5.56 1.70
N ASN A 652 13.71 6.47 2.22
CA ASN A 652 14.07 7.88 2.49
C ASN A 652 14.66 8.03 3.90
N GLU A 653 15.66 7.21 4.22
CA GLU A 653 16.28 7.23 5.54
C GLU A 653 17.37 8.32 5.62
N THR A 654 17.95 8.72 4.47
CA THR A 654 19.05 9.67 4.40
C THR A 654 18.75 10.85 3.44
N VAL A 655 19.45 11.96 3.65
CA VAL A 655 19.43 13.16 2.79
C VAL A 655 19.83 12.77 1.37
N LEU A 656 20.88 11.96 1.20
CA LEU A 656 21.28 11.44 -0.12
C LEU A 656 20.13 10.73 -0.84
N ASP A 657 19.43 9.81 -0.17
CA ASP A 657 18.32 9.06 -0.80
C ASP A 657 17.20 10.00 -1.27
N LYS A 658 16.88 11.02 -0.46
CA LYS A 658 15.88 12.01 -0.83
C LYS A 658 16.37 12.94 -1.96
N LEU A 659 17.65 13.33 -1.98
CA LEU A 659 18.21 14.14 -3.05
C LEU A 659 18.17 13.41 -4.41
N ILE A 660 18.45 12.10 -4.43
CA ILE A 660 18.32 11.28 -5.66
C ILE A 660 16.87 11.28 -6.14
N SER A 661 15.92 11.08 -5.23
CA SER A 661 14.48 11.11 -5.57
C SER A 661 14.05 12.48 -6.11
N ASN A 662 14.55 13.58 -5.52
CA ASN A 662 14.27 14.94 -5.97
C ASN A 662 14.90 15.22 -7.33
N TRP A 663 16.15 14.78 -7.55
CA TRP A 663 16.86 14.93 -8.81
C TRP A 663 16.11 14.24 -9.95
N VAL A 664 15.71 12.98 -9.77
CA VAL A 664 14.91 12.23 -10.74
C VAL A 664 13.58 12.94 -11.04
N THR A 665 12.92 13.44 -9.99
CA THR A 665 11.65 14.18 -10.13
C THR A 665 11.80 15.43 -10.99
N LEU A 666 12.88 16.21 -10.80
CA LEU A 666 13.11 17.44 -11.56
C LEU A 666 13.40 17.14 -13.04
N PHE A 667 14.30 16.19 -13.33
CA PHE A 667 14.66 15.83 -14.71
C PHE A 667 13.52 15.12 -15.47
N LEU A 668 12.64 14.41 -14.77
CA LEU A 668 11.49 13.76 -15.40
C LEU A 668 10.30 14.68 -15.66
N TYR A 669 10.29 15.93 -15.17
CA TYR A 669 9.13 16.81 -15.35
C TYR A 669 8.76 17.03 -16.82
N LYS A 670 9.76 17.33 -17.67
CA LYS A 670 9.53 17.58 -19.11
C LYS A 670 9.05 16.32 -19.82
N TYR A 671 9.66 15.18 -19.50
CA TYR A 671 9.25 13.86 -19.99
C TYR A 671 7.82 13.54 -19.60
N PHE A 672 7.51 13.66 -18.31
CA PHE A 672 6.18 13.40 -17.79
C PHE A 672 5.15 14.26 -18.51
N LYS A 673 5.41 15.56 -18.64
CA LYS A 673 4.50 16.50 -19.32
C LYS A 673 4.23 16.11 -20.77
N ALA A 674 5.23 15.61 -21.49
CA ALA A 674 5.12 15.30 -22.91
C ALA A 674 4.56 13.88 -23.18
N ASN A 675 4.89 12.89 -22.35
CA ASN A 675 4.70 11.48 -22.68
C ASN A 675 3.77 10.74 -21.70
N ALA A 676 3.83 11.04 -20.39
CA ALA A 676 3.13 10.26 -19.36
C ALA A 676 1.90 10.96 -18.73
N ALA A 677 1.83 12.29 -18.82
CA ALA A 677 0.72 13.08 -18.30
C ALA A 677 -0.60 12.72 -18.98
N THR A 678 -0.57 12.53 -20.31
CA THR A 678 -1.76 12.14 -21.08
C THR A 678 -2.26 10.75 -20.69
N PRO A 679 -1.47 9.67 -20.79
CA PRO A 679 -1.95 8.35 -20.38
C PRO A 679 -2.42 8.28 -18.92
N LEU A 680 -1.74 8.97 -18.00
CA LEU A 680 -2.15 9.00 -16.60
C LEU A 680 -3.49 9.72 -16.39
N TYR A 681 -3.68 10.86 -17.07
CA TYR A 681 -4.94 11.60 -17.03
C TYR A 681 -6.09 10.79 -17.63
N GLN A 682 -5.84 10.13 -18.76
CA GLN A 682 -6.81 9.25 -19.41
C GLN A 682 -7.19 8.07 -18.50
N LEU A 683 -6.20 7.43 -17.85
CA LEU A 683 -6.44 6.35 -16.90
C LEU A 683 -7.28 6.83 -15.70
N TYR A 684 -6.93 7.97 -15.10
CA TYR A 684 -7.69 8.54 -13.98
C TYR A 684 -9.16 8.78 -14.37
N HIS A 685 -9.40 9.38 -15.54
CA HIS A 685 -10.76 9.63 -16.02
C HIS A 685 -11.49 8.37 -16.47
N ALA A 686 -10.79 7.37 -17.02
CA ALA A 686 -11.38 6.08 -17.35
C ALA A 686 -11.86 5.35 -16.09
N ILE A 687 -11.03 5.31 -15.04
CA ILE A 687 -11.43 4.76 -13.73
C ILE A 687 -12.64 5.54 -13.19
N ARG A 688 -12.58 6.88 -13.19
CA ARG A 688 -13.69 7.72 -12.72
C ARG A 688 -14.99 7.42 -13.47
N TYR A 689 -14.92 7.38 -14.79
CA TYR A 689 -16.08 7.16 -15.65
C TYR A 689 -16.70 5.78 -15.43
N VAL A 690 -15.88 4.71 -15.42
CA VAL A 690 -16.36 3.34 -15.21
C VAL A 690 -16.97 3.19 -13.81
N CYS A 691 -16.36 3.76 -12.77
CA CYS A 691 -16.93 3.73 -11.42
C CYS A 691 -18.27 4.48 -11.34
N GLN A 692 -18.38 5.65 -11.99
CA GLN A 692 -19.60 6.47 -12.00
C GLN A 692 -20.75 5.91 -12.85
N LYS A 693 -20.50 4.87 -13.65
CA LYS A 693 -21.55 4.12 -14.34
C LYS A 693 -22.33 3.19 -13.42
N GLY A 694 -21.84 2.98 -12.20
CA GLY A 694 -22.54 2.24 -11.15
C GLY A 694 -22.75 3.06 -9.89
N PRO A 695 -23.55 2.53 -8.95
CA PRO A 695 -23.70 3.07 -7.60
C PRO A 695 -22.35 3.21 -6.90
N ILE A 696 -22.18 4.38 -6.28
CA ILE A 696 -21.07 4.70 -5.39
C ILE A 696 -21.69 5.14 -4.07
N ASP A 697 -21.29 4.49 -2.98
CA ASP A 697 -21.72 4.87 -1.65
C ASP A 697 -21.01 6.16 -1.22
N ALA A 698 -21.77 7.19 -0.81
CA ALA A 698 -21.24 8.52 -0.57
C ALA A 698 -20.51 8.63 0.79
N VAL A 699 -20.72 7.66 1.69
CA VAL A 699 -20.15 7.65 3.04
C VAL A 699 -18.88 6.81 3.08
N THR A 700 -18.97 5.55 2.65
CA THR A 700 -17.89 4.57 2.66
C THR A 700 -16.93 4.72 1.47
N GLY A 701 -17.38 5.37 0.39
CA GLY A 701 -16.64 5.46 -0.86
C GLY A 701 -16.48 4.11 -1.57
N LYS A 702 -17.30 3.10 -1.24
CA LYS A 702 -17.33 1.82 -1.96
C LYS A 702 -18.10 1.99 -3.28
N SER A 703 -17.61 1.40 -4.37
CA SER A 703 -18.27 1.43 -5.68
C SER A 703 -18.60 0.04 -6.18
N GLN A 704 -19.65 -0.11 -6.98
CA GLN A 704 -19.98 -1.41 -7.59
C GLN A 704 -18.93 -1.83 -8.62
N PHE A 705 -18.50 -0.88 -9.47
CA PHE A 705 -17.37 -1.07 -10.37
C PHE A 705 -16.10 -0.60 -9.71
N SER A 706 -15.17 -1.52 -9.47
CA SER A 706 -13.87 -1.28 -8.84
C SER A 706 -12.89 -2.33 -9.36
N ILE A 707 -11.60 -2.06 -9.30
CA ILE A 707 -10.54 -3.08 -9.43
C ILE A 707 -9.88 -3.39 -8.08
N ASN A 708 -10.38 -2.79 -7.00
CA ASN A 708 -9.97 -3.01 -5.63
C ASN A 708 -11.11 -3.69 -4.86
N ASP A 709 -10.89 -4.93 -4.46
CA ASP A 709 -11.82 -5.80 -3.73
C ASP A 709 -12.25 -5.24 -2.38
N GLN A 710 -11.38 -4.51 -1.67
CA GLN A 710 -11.71 -3.90 -0.37
C GLN A 710 -12.61 -2.67 -0.48
N ARG A 711 -12.64 -2.03 -1.66
CA ARG A 711 -13.47 -0.84 -1.94
C ARG A 711 -14.60 -1.13 -2.93
N MET A 712 -14.92 -2.40 -3.13
CA MET A 712 -16.08 -2.84 -3.89
C MET A 712 -17.31 -2.90 -2.98
N LEU A 713 -18.50 -2.58 -3.49
CA LEU A 713 -19.75 -2.79 -2.77
C LEU A 713 -19.95 -4.30 -2.54
N GLU A 714 -20.26 -4.68 -1.31
CA GLU A 714 -20.41 -6.09 -0.93
C GLU A 714 -21.81 -6.63 -1.27
N THR A 715 -22.72 -5.74 -1.70
CA THR A 715 -24.10 -6.06 -2.07
C THR A 715 -24.45 -5.55 -3.46
N GLN A 716 -25.26 -6.33 -4.20
CA GLN A 716 -25.81 -5.87 -5.47
C GLN A 716 -26.87 -4.80 -5.19
N ILE A 717 -26.61 -3.58 -5.65
CA ILE A 717 -27.57 -2.48 -5.61
C ILE A 717 -28.28 -2.44 -6.97
N TYR A 718 -29.60 -2.53 -6.96
CA TYR A 718 -30.41 -2.30 -8.16
C TYR A 718 -30.58 -0.80 -8.37
N PHE A 719 -30.39 -0.34 -9.60
CA PHE A 719 -30.46 1.06 -9.96
C PHE A 719 -30.97 1.20 -11.39
N THR A 720 -31.49 2.38 -11.70
CA THR A 720 -31.91 2.76 -13.06
C THR A 720 -31.11 3.97 -13.52
N GLU A 721 -30.53 3.88 -14.73
CA GLU A 721 -29.88 5.03 -15.39
C GLU A 721 -30.91 5.73 -16.27
N PHE A 722 -31.04 7.05 -16.12
CA PHE A 722 -31.83 7.88 -17.01
C PHE A 722 -31.20 9.26 -17.20
N ASN A 723 -31.58 9.94 -18.27
CA ASN A 723 -31.05 11.26 -18.60
C ASN A 723 -31.88 12.36 -17.93
N VAL A 724 -31.19 13.36 -17.39
CA VAL A 724 -31.78 14.58 -16.83
C VAL A 724 -31.42 15.79 -17.67
N ASP A 725 -32.36 16.70 -17.84
CA ASP A 725 -32.19 17.96 -18.56
C ASP A 725 -31.66 19.04 -17.60
N LEU A 726 -30.39 19.41 -17.73
CA LEU A 726 -29.80 20.51 -17.00
C LEU A 726 -29.97 21.83 -17.76
N ILE A 727 -30.54 22.84 -17.12
CA ILE A 727 -30.59 24.22 -17.64
C ILE A 727 -29.22 24.84 -17.40
N ALA A 728 -28.41 24.94 -18.46
CA ALA A 728 -27.06 25.49 -18.40
C ALA A 728 -27.05 27.02 -18.34
N ASN A 729 -28.06 27.66 -18.93
CA ASN A 729 -28.23 29.10 -18.95
C ASN A 729 -29.71 29.45 -18.76
N SER A 730 -30.01 30.15 -17.67
CA SER A 730 -31.37 30.52 -17.25
C SER A 730 -32.03 31.56 -18.18
N VAL A 731 -31.22 32.29 -18.96
CA VAL A 731 -31.65 33.33 -19.90
C VAL A 731 -31.93 32.77 -21.29
N THR A 732 -31.07 31.86 -21.79
CA THR A 732 -31.24 31.25 -23.12
C THR A 732 -32.10 29.99 -23.11
N GLY A 733 -32.28 29.36 -21.95
CA GLY A 733 -33.02 28.10 -21.81
C GLY A 733 -32.30 26.90 -22.42
N GLU A 734 -30.98 27.01 -22.64
CA GLU A 734 -30.16 25.93 -23.18
C GLU A 734 -30.11 24.74 -22.21
N LYS A 735 -30.39 23.54 -22.75
CA LYS A 735 -30.46 22.30 -21.98
C LYS A 735 -29.33 21.34 -22.35
N ILE A 736 -28.69 20.77 -21.33
CA ILE A 736 -27.68 19.71 -21.46
C ILE A 736 -28.27 18.43 -20.88
N SER A 737 -28.30 17.36 -21.67
CA SER A 737 -28.77 16.06 -21.20
C SER A 737 -27.64 15.32 -20.48
N LEU A 738 -27.87 14.87 -19.24
CA LEU A 738 -26.88 14.22 -18.38
C LEU A 738 -27.41 12.89 -17.86
N PRO A 739 -26.73 11.75 -18.09
CA PRO A 739 -27.14 10.50 -17.46
C PRO A 739 -26.88 10.54 -15.95
N VAL A 740 -27.83 10.11 -15.13
CA VAL A 740 -27.69 9.96 -13.67
C VAL A 740 -28.32 8.65 -13.22
N LEU A 741 -27.98 8.20 -12.01
CA LEU A 741 -28.62 7.05 -11.38
C LEU A 741 -29.66 7.55 -10.38
N ASP A 742 -30.79 6.86 -10.30
CA ASP A 742 -31.82 7.07 -9.26
C ASP A 742 -31.26 7.00 -7.83
N VAL A 743 -30.27 6.13 -7.61
CA VAL A 743 -29.55 5.96 -6.34
C VAL A 743 -28.42 6.98 -6.12
N ASN A 744 -28.25 8.01 -6.96
CA ASN A 744 -27.27 9.06 -6.68
C ASN A 744 -27.79 10.04 -5.62
N THR A 745 -26.92 10.42 -4.68
CA THR A 745 -27.17 11.54 -3.76
C THR A 745 -27.21 12.87 -4.52
N ILE A 746 -27.81 13.89 -3.90
CA ILE A 746 -27.89 15.23 -4.50
C ILE A 746 -26.49 15.82 -4.67
N THR A 747 -25.57 15.61 -3.72
CA THR A 747 -24.17 16.04 -3.89
C THR A 747 -23.45 15.32 -5.03
N GLN A 748 -23.62 14.00 -5.19
CA GLN A 748 -23.05 13.27 -6.34
C GLN A 748 -23.60 13.80 -7.68
N ILE A 749 -24.88 14.17 -7.75
CA ILE A 749 -25.48 14.78 -8.94
C ILE A 749 -24.88 16.16 -9.20
N LYS A 750 -24.73 17.00 -8.16
CA LYS A 750 -24.08 18.32 -8.30
C LYS A 750 -22.63 18.18 -8.78
N GLU A 751 -21.87 17.23 -8.24
CA GLU A 751 -20.50 16.93 -8.70
C GLU A 751 -20.47 16.52 -10.18
N LYS A 752 -21.42 15.68 -10.60
CA LYS A 752 -21.55 15.24 -12.00
C LYS A 752 -21.89 16.43 -12.91
N ILE A 753 -22.84 17.27 -12.50
CA ILE A 753 -23.20 18.49 -13.22
C ILE A 753 -22.00 19.43 -13.36
N VAL A 754 -21.30 19.73 -12.26
CA VAL A 754 -20.11 20.59 -12.26
C VAL A 754 -19.04 20.02 -13.20
N SER A 755 -18.83 18.70 -13.18
CA SER A 755 -17.83 18.07 -14.06
C SER A 755 -18.15 18.18 -15.55
N VAL A 756 -19.42 18.34 -15.92
CA VAL A 756 -19.87 18.51 -17.31
C VAL A 756 -19.89 19.98 -17.72
N LEU A 757 -20.44 20.86 -16.88
CA LEU A 757 -20.48 22.30 -17.14
C LEU A 757 -19.07 22.91 -17.22
N TYR A 758 -18.16 22.43 -16.38
CA TYR A 758 -16.80 22.93 -16.26
C TYR A 758 -15.77 21.90 -16.77
N LYS A 759 -16.15 21.09 -17.76
CA LYS A 759 -15.31 19.99 -18.28
C LYS A 759 -13.95 20.42 -18.83
N ASP A 760 -13.82 21.69 -19.23
CA ASP A 760 -12.61 22.30 -19.80
C ASP A 760 -11.89 23.21 -18.79
N VAL A 761 -12.41 23.33 -17.56
CA VAL A 761 -11.82 24.11 -16.47
C VAL A 761 -11.04 23.18 -15.55
N PRO A 762 -9.81 23.53 -15.15
CA PRO A 762 -9.01 22.76 -14.19
C PRO A 762 -9.76 22.51 -12.88
N PHE A 763 -9.57 21.34 -12.27
CA PHE A 763 -10.35 20.92 -11.11
C PHE A 763 -10.29 21.93 -9.96
N SER A 764 -9.13 22.54 -9.70
CA SER A 764 -8.94 23.53 -8.63
C SER A 764 -9.70 24.85 -8.85
N GLU A 765 -10.04 25.19 -10.10
CA GLU A 765 -10.79 26.39 -10.48
C GLU A 765 -12.29 26.13 -10.62
N GLN A 766 -12.71 24.86 -10.63
CA GLN A 766 -14.13 24.51 -10.63
C GLN A 766 -14.79 24.96 -9.33
N PRO A 767 -16.06 25.41 -9.36
CA PRO A 767 -16.73 25.82 -8.15
C PRO A 767 -17.04 24.63 -7.25
N LEU A 768 -17.17 24.85 -5.94
CA LEU A 768 -17.46 23.79 -4.98
C LEU A 768 -18.93 23.33 -5.10
N PRO A 769 -19.24 22.03 -5.16
CA PRO A 769 -20.63 21.55 -5.15
C PRO A 769 -21.45 22.01 -3.94
N SER A 770 -20.77 22.36 -2.83
CA SER A 770 -21.39 22.88 -1.61
C SER A 770 -21.86 24.33 -1.70
N SER A 771 -21.36 25.13 -2.67
CA SER A 771 -21.78 26.52 -2.87
C SER A 771 -23.10 26.67 -3.63
N TYR A 772 -23.60 25.59 -4.23
CA TYR A 772 -24.85 25.57 -4.99
C TYR A 772 -25.91 24.68 -4.34
N ASP A 773 -27.15 25.08 -4.57
CA ASP A 773 -28.34 24.27 -4.38
C ASP A 773 -28.82 23.72 -5.73
N LEU A 774 -29.42 22.52 -5.72
CA LEU A 774 -29.97 21.91 -6.92
C LEU A 774 -31.49 22.18 -6.95
N MET A 775 -31.95 22.88 -7.97
CA MET A 775 -33.37 23.20 -8.15
C MET A 775 -33.98 22.29 -9.20
N TRP A 776 -35.05 21.59 -8.81
CA TRP A 776 -35.88 20.76 -9.67
C TRP A 776 -37.10 21.56 -10.16
N ARG A 777 -37.33 21.59 -11.48
CA ARG A 777 -38.51 22.21 -12.09
C ARG A 777 -39.60 21.16 -12.34
N THR A 778 -40.68 21.19 -11.55
CA THR A 778 -41.81 20.28 -11.63
C THR A 778 -42.93 20.86 -12.49
N GLY A 779 -43.00 20.45 -13.76
CA GLY A 779 -44.09 20.84 -14.68
C GLY A 779 -44.15 22.34 -14.98
N ASN A 780 -45.35 22.87 -15.24
CA ASN A 780 -45.55 24.23 -15.80
C ASN A 780 -45.41 25.40 -14.80
N GLU A 781 -45.41 25.19 -13.47
CA GLU A 781 -45.28 26.31 -12.49
C GLU A 781 -44.57 25.95 -11.16
N GLY A 782 -44.02 24.74 -10.98
CA GLY A 782 -43.37 24.31 -9.72
C GLY A 782 -41.84 24.39 -9.76
N GLN A 783 -41.22 25.01 -8.74
CA GLN A 783 -39.77 24.97 -8.50
C GLN A 783 -39.52 24.46 -7.07
N LEU A 784 -38.67 23.44 -6.93
CA LEU A 784 -38.31 22.85 -5.63
C LEU A 784 -36.79 22.75 -5.50
N VAL A 785 -36.22 23.24 -4.39
CA VAL A 785 -34.82 23.02 -4.07
C VAL A 785 -34.67 21.67 -3.36
N ILE A 786 -33.89 20.77 -3.94
CA ILE A 786 -33.60 19.45 -3.37
C ILE A 786 -32.20 19.44 -2.76
N ARG A 787 -32.06 18.73 -1.63
CA ARG A 787 -30.85 18.67 -0.82
C ARG A 787 -30.64 17.26 -0.29
N ASP A 788 -29.40 16.96 0.10
CA ASP A 788 -29.02 15.68 0.72
C ASP A 788 -29.74 15.43 2.05
N GLU A 789 -30.12 16.50 2.76
CA GLU A 789 -31.04 16.45 3.91
C GLU A 789 -32.10 17.56 3.78
N ASP A 790 -33.35 17.22 4.03
CA ASP A 790 -34.50 18.13 4.09
C ASP A 790 -35.51 17.71 5.17
N GLU A 791 -36.62 18.45 5.33
CA GLU A 791 -37.67 18.11 6.31
C GLU A 791 -38.40 16.79 6.01
N LEU A 792 -38.20 16.24 4.80
CA LEU A 792 -38.77 14.98 4.33
C LEU A 792 -37.82 13.79 4.54
N SER A 793 -36.54 14.04 4.79
CA SER A 793 -35.57 13.04 5.23
C SER A 793 -36.15 12.33 6.46
N GLY A 794 -36.44 11.03 6.31
CA GLY A 794 -37.15 10.24 7.31
C GLY A 794 -36.56 10.39 8.72
N ASN A 795 -37.43 10.25 9.73
CA ASN A 795 -37.03 10.27 11.14
C ASN A 795 -35.83 9.35 11.38
N THR A 796 -34.91 9.74 12.26
CA THR A 796 -33.81 8.88 12.71
C THR A 796 -34.35 7.55 13.23
N GLU A 797 -34.14 6.47 12.47
CA GLU A 797 -34.41 5.10 12.89
C GLU A 797 -33.14 4.55 13.54
N ASN A 798 -33.22 4.17 14.82
CA ASN A 798 -32.09 3.57 15.56
C ASN A 798 -30.79 4.38 15.53
N GLY A 799 -30.86 5.72 15.49
CA GLY A 799 -29.67 6.58 15.43
C GLY A 799 -29.05 6.75 14.03
N TRP A 800 -29.60 6.07 13.01
CA TRP A 800 -29.17 6.20 11.62
C TRP A 800 -30.06 7.18 10.84
N ARG A 801 -29.42 7.97 9.98
CA ARG A 801 -30.07 8.86 9.02
C ARG A 801 -29.62 8.53 7.60
N LYS A 802 -30.58 8.30 6.70
CA LYS A 802 -30.30 8.05 5.28
C LYS A 802 -30.09 9.37 4.56
N ILE A 803 -29.08 9.45 3.69
CA ILE A 803 -28.87 10.59 2.78
C ILE A 803 -29.89 10.51 1.64
N ASN A 804 -30.54 11.64 1.32
CA ASN A 804 -31.54 11.70 0.26
C ASN A 804 -30.91 11.40 -1.12
N THR A 805 -31.58 10.54 -1.88
CA THR A 805 -31.25 10.17 -3.26
C THR A 805 -32.28 10.72 -4.23
N LEU A 806 -31.99 10.68 -5.52
CA LEU A 806 -32.93 11.12 -6.56
C LEU A 806 -34.25 10.31 -6.55
N ALA A 807 -34.17 9.02 -6.23
CA ALA A 807 -35.31 8.13 -6.05
C ALA A 807 -36.25 8.61 -4.92
N ASP A 808 -35.70 9.14 -3.82
CA ASP A 808 -36.47 9.61 -2.66
C ASP A 808 -37.35 10.82 -3.02
N PHE A 809 -36.98 11.58 -4.06
CA PHE A 809 -37.78 12.70 -4.59
C PHE A 809 -38.80 12.28 -5.68
N ASN A 810 -38.90 10.99 -6.02
CA ASN A 810 -39.76 10.46 -7.10
C ASN A 810 -39.57 11.17 -8.45
N VAL A 811 -38.33 11.54 -8.78
CA VAL A 811 -38.04 12.16 -10.07
C VAL A 811 -38.13 11.10 -11.18
N THR A 812 -39.09 11.27 -12.08
CA THR A 812 -39.26 10.42 -13.27
C THR A 812 -38.56 11.00 -14.50
N PRO A 813 -38.14 10.18 -15.48
CA PRO A 813 -37.47 10.65 -16.70
C PRO A 813 -38.25 11.73 -17.48
N GLU A 814 -39.59 11.68 -17.45
CA GLU A 814 -40.47 12.64 -18.14
C GLU A 814 -40.47 14.06 -17.50
N HIS A 815 -39.95 14.20 -16.28
CA HIS A 815 -40.00 15.44 -15.47
C HIS A 815 -38.65 15.83 -14.86
N ALA A 816 -37.54 15.26 -15.33
CA ALA A 816 -36.22 15.46 -14.74
C ALA A 816 -35.50 16.68 -15.32
N CYS A 817 -35.93 17.90 -14.95
CA CYS A 817 -35.27 19.14 -15.37
C CYS A 817 -34.69 19.90 -14.17
N PHE A 818 -33.37 20.12 -14.18
CA PHE A 818 -32.62 20.69 -13.06
C PHE A 818 -31.90 21.99 -13.42
N GLU A 819 -31.65 22.81 -12.41
CA GLU A 819 -30.90 24.06 -12.49
C GLU A 819 -30.00 24.19 -11.26
N LEU A 820 -28.75 24.59 -11.44
CA LEU A 820 -27.87 24.94 -10.32
C LEU A 820 -28.12 26.40 -9.93
N VAL A 821 -28.43 26.64 -8.65
CA VAL A 821 -28.73 27.97 -8.13
C VAL A 821 -27.77 28.31 -7.00
N GLY A 822 -27.24 29.53 -7.01
CA GLY A 822 -26.33 30.01 -5.96
C GLY A 822 -27.05 30.20 -4.63
N LYS A 823 -26.46 29.74 -3.52
CA LYS A 823 -27.07 29.83 -2.18
C LYS A 823 -27.39 31.26 -1.69
N GLN A 824 -26.85 32.30 -2.33
CA GLN A 824 -27.11 33.71 -1.96
C GLN A 824 -28.31 34.36 -2.68
N GLU A 825 -28.96 33.70 -3.65
CA GLU A 825 -30.02 34.30 -4.47
C GLU A 825 -31.45 34.19 -3.91
N HIS A 826 -31.65 33.55 -2.73
CA HIS A 826 -32.97 33.45 -2.08
C HIS A 826 -33.03 34.21 -0.72
N PRO A 827 -33.83 35.30 -0.60
CA PRO A 827 -33.88 36.14 0.61
C PRO A 827 -34.60 35.58 1.85
N ASN A 828 -35.15 34.36 1.81
CA ASN A 828 -36.15 33.92 2.82
C ASN A 828 -35.69 32.89 3.87
N ILE A 829 -34.40 32.62 4.03
CA ILE A 829 -33.92 31.80 5.15
C ILE A 829 -32.69 32.48 5.79
N ALA A 830 -32.89 33.09 6.96
CA ALA A 830 -31.86 33.78 7.71
C ALA A 830 -30.98 32.79 8.51
N ALA A 831 -29.69 32.70 8.17
CA ALA A 831 -28.60 32.47 9.13
C ALA A 831 -27.20 32.71 8.49
N VAL A 832 -26.62 33.87 8.81
CA VAL A 832 -25.20 34.22 9.02
C VAL A 832 -24.12 33.49 8.19
N GLY A 833 -23.47 34.26 7.31
CA GLY A 833 -22.12 34.00 6.79
C GLY A 833 -21.75 34.97 5.67
N GLN A 834 -20.95 36.00 5.98
CA GLN A 834 -20.42 36.94 4.99
C GLN A 834 -19.27 36.31 4.19
N GLY A 835 -19.34 36.36 2.85
CA GLY A 835 -18.18 36.14 1.98
C GLY A 835 -18.51 35.60 0.58
N ALA A 836 -17.98 36.27 -0.44
CA ALA A 836 -17.96 35.97 -1.90
C ALA A 836 -19.25 36.27 -2.69
N THR A 837 -19.14 37.29 -3.55
CA THR A 837 -20.12 37.70 -4.58
C THR A 837 -19.76 37.04 -5.91
N ALA A 838 -20.69 36.32 -6.54
CA ALA A 838 -20.57 35.93 -7.94
C ALA A 838 -21.25 36.99 -8.83
N GLU A 839 -20.52 37.63 -9.73
CA GLU A 839 -21.10 38.50 -10.77
C GLU A 839 -21.37 37.70 -12.05
N VAL A 840 -22.60 37.82 -12.55
CA VAL A 840 -23.03 37.31 -13.87
C VAL A 840 -22.65 38.36 -14.92
N ASP A 841 -22.04 37.96 -16.04
CA ASP A 841 -21.76 38.92 -17.11
C ASP A 841 -23.04 39.35 -17.85
N ALA A 842 -22.95 40.45 -18.62
CA ALA A 842 -24.09 41.00 -19.36
C ALA A 842 -24.65 40.07 -20.46
N GLN A 843 -24.08 38.87 -20.64
CA GLN A 843 -24.51 37.83 -21.56
C GLN A 843 -25.08 36.58 -20.85
N GLY A 844 -25.14 36.56 -19.51
CA GLY A 844 -25.72 35.45 -18.76
C GLY A 844 -24.80 34.23 -18.60
N ASN A 845 -23.48 34.40 -18.76
CA ASN A 845 -22.51 33.33 -18.58
C ASN A 845 -21.86 33.39 -17.18
N TRP A 846 -21.70 32.22 -16.56
CA TRP A 846 -21.05 32.06 -15.24
C TRP A 846 -19.53 32.16 -15.37
N ARG A 847 -18.88 33.06 -14.60
CA ARG A 847 -17.40 33.14 -14.50
C ARG A 847 -16.93 32.66 -13.11
N PRO A 848 -15.80 31.91 -13.03
CA PRO A 848 -15.17 31.62 -11.74
C PRO A 848 -14.46 32.86 -11.18
N ASP A 849 -14.59 33.08 -9.87
CA ASP A 849 -13.93 34.19 -9.17
C ASP A 849 -12.43 33.91 -8.98
N GLY A 850 -11.59 34.89 -9.33
CA GLY A 850 -10.14 34.83 -9.24
C GLY A 850 -9.67 35.15 -7.83
N GLY A 851 -9.94 34.27 -6.87
CA GLY A 851 -9.52 34.38 -5.47
C GLY A 851 -8.42 33.39 -5.10
N VAL A 852 -7.25 33.89 -4.73
CA VAL A 852 -6.09 33.11 -4.27
C VAL A 852 -6.43 32.38 -2.94
N ASN A 853 -6.10 31.07 -2.88
CA ASN A 853 -6.22 30.11 -1.75
C ASN A 853 -7.37 29.06 -1.78
N GLY A 854 -7.86 28.65 -2.95
CA GLY A 854 -8.77 27.49 -3.09
C GLY A 854 -8.14 26.10 -2.82
N VAL A 855 -6.82 25.96 -2.97
CA VAL A 855 -6.11 24.66 -2.90
C VAL A 855 -6.01 24.10 -1.47
N GLN A 856 -5.96 24.97 -0.46
CA GLN A 856 -5.79 24.57 0.95
C GLN A 856 -7.12 24.25 1.63
N ALA A 857 -8.20 24.94 1.24
CA ALA A 857 -9.56 24.63 1.68
C ALA A 857 -10.02 23.27 1.14
N ARG A 858 -9.70 22.93 -0.12
CA ARG A 858 -10.09 21.65 -0.73
C ARG A 858 -9.29 20.42 -0.24
N ARG A 859 -8.03 20.60 0.18
CA ARG A 859 -7.24 19.51 0.80
C ARG A 859 -7.80 19.05 2.14
N ASN A 860 -8.44 19.96 2.89
CA ASN A 860 -9.11 19.61 4.14
C ASN A 860 -10.53 19.06 3.93
N THR A 861 -11.21 19.36 2.81
CA THR A 861 -12.58 18.89 2.56
C THR A 861 -12.68 17.52 1.88
N PHE A 862 -11.60 16.98 1.32
CA PHE A 862 -11.60 15.61 0.77
C PHE A 862 -11.27 14.52 1.81
N ARG A 863 -10.96 14.90 3.06
CA ARG A 863 -11.49 14.17 4.20
C ARG A 863 -13.00 14.43 4.24
N MET A 864 -13.74 13.89 3.27
CA MET A 864 -15.13 13.57 3.49
C MET A 864 -15.18 12.27 4.33
N SER A 865 -14.62 12.31 5.54
CA SER A 865 -15.51 12.08 6.67
C SER A 865 -16.57 13.15 6.46
N ILE A 866 -17.81 12.77 6.31
CA ILE A 866 -18.90 13.72 6.35
C ILE A 866 -18.79 14.44 7.71
N ASP A 867 -17.95 15.47 7.80
CA ASP A 867 -17.95 16.46 8.85
C ASP A 867 -19.23 17.22 8.52
N LEU A 868 -20.33 16.70 9.05
CA LEU A 868 -21.60 17.40 9.18
C LEU A 868 -21.44 18.23 10.45
N PRO A 869 -20.99 19.51 10.39
CA PRO A 869 -20.92 20.39 11.56
C PRO A 869 -22.31 20.68 12.18
N TRP A 870 -23.36 20.07 11.63
CA TRP A 870 -24.77 20.16 12.01
C TRP A 870 -25.30 18.86 12.64
N LEU A 871 -24.48 17.81 12.77
CA LEU A 871 -24.93 16.54 13.35
C LEU A 871 -25.11 16.66 14.87
N ALA A 872 -26.28 16.28 15.38
CA ALA A 872 -26.45 16.11 16.81
C ALA A 872 -25.51 14.99 17.31
N PRO A 873 -24.82 15.18 18.45
CA PRO A 873 -23.88 14.18 18.96
C PRO A 873 -24.58 12.83 19.13
N GLY A 874 -24.05 11.80 18.46
CA GLY A 874 -24.58 10.42 18.49
C GLY A 874 -25.41 9.97 17.28
N THR A 875 -25.57 10.79 16.24
CA THR A 875 -26.25 10.39 14.99
C THR A 875 -25.25 9.77 14.00
N ARG A 876 -25.62 8.70 13.28
CA ARG A 876 -24.83 8.09 12.20
C ARG A 876 -25.53 8.31 10.85
N VAL A 877 -24.77 8.45 9.75
CA VAL A 877 -25.32 8.67 8.41
C VAL A 877 -24.95 7.53 7.46
N TRP A 878 -25.86 7.17 6.56
CA TRP A 878 -25.64 6.12 5.56
C TRP A 878 -26.26 6.49 4.20
N HIS A 879 -25.73 5.91 3.11
CA HIS A 879 -26.25 6.11 1.76
C HIS A 879 -26.84 4.82 1.17
N LEU A 880 -25.99 3.93 0.66
CA LEU A 880 -26.38 2.64 0.07
C LEU A 880 -26.17 1.50 1.07
N VAL A 881 -25.11 1.61 1.88
CA VAL A 881 -24.74 0.61 2.88
C VAL A 881 -24.72 1.27 4.26
N LYS A 882 -25.42 0.66 5.22
CA LYS A 882 -25.23 0.96 6.64
C LYS A 882 -23.98 0.21 7.10
N GLU A 883 -23.02 0.90 7.69
CA GLU A 883 -22.01 0.20 8.48
C GLU A 883 -22.74 -0.39 9.69
N GLU A 884 -22.88 -1.71 9.75
CA GLU A 884 -23.85 -2.37 10.64
C GLU A 884 -23.63 -2.03 12.13
N ASP A 885 -24.74 -1.77 12.85
CA ASP A 885 -24.75 -1.79 14.33
C ASP A 885 -24.78 -3.25 14.82
N GLU A 886 -24.06 -3.51 15.91
CA GLU A 886 -23.71 -4.81 16.49
C GLU A 886 -24.90 -5.68 17.01
N ASN A 887 -26.16 -5.40 16.64
CA ASN A 887 -27.36 -5.91 17.33
C ASN A 887 -28.42 -6.63 16.46
N GLU A 888 -28.11 -7.09 15.23
CA GLU A 888 -29.06 -7.88 14.42
C GLU A 888 -28.57 -9.33 14.19
N ASP A 889 -29.50 -10.29 14.29
CA ASP A 889 -29.29 -11.75 14.29
C ASP A 889 -28.29 -12.26 13.23
N GLN A 890 -27.28 -13.03 13.67
CA GLN A 890 -26.04 -13.31 12.94
C GLN A 890 -26.04 -14.57 12.04
N ASP A 891 -26.98 -15.50 12.20
CA ASP A 891 -26.92 -16.80 11.50
C ASP A 891 -27.51 -16.76 10.07
N ASP A 892 -28.60 -16.02 9.84
CA ASP A 892 -29.17 -15.84 8.48
C ASP A 892 -28.39 -14.82 7.62
N LYS A 893 -27.57 -13.96 8.24
CA LYS A 893 -26.77 -12.93 7.54
C LYS A 893 -25.47 -13.49 6.95
N LYS A 894 -24.78 -14.44 7.60
CA LYS A 894 -23.50 -14.98 7.13
C LYS A 894 -23.60 -15.80 5.84
N SER A 895 -24.67 -16.57 5.66
CA SER A 895 -24.94 -17.30 4.41
C SER A 895 -25.27 -16.33 3.28
N LYS A 896 -26.15 -15.35 3.53
CA LYS A 896 -26.50 -14.31 2.57
C LYS A 896 -25.30 -13.46 2.16
N GLN A 897 -24.46 -12.99 3.08
CA GLN A 897 -23.33 -12.11 2.76
C GLN A 897 -22.19 -12.84 2.00
N LYS A 898 -22.05 -14.16 2.18
CA LYS A 898 -21.11 -15.00 1.42
C LYS A 898 -21.61 -15.26 -0.01
N GLU A 899 -22.91 -15.55 -0.17
CA GLU A 899 -23.55 -15.67 -1.50
C GLU A 899 -23.53 -14.33 -2.25
N ILE A 900 -23.70 -13.21 -1.56
CA ILE A 900 -23.74 -11.88 -2.20
C ILE A 900 -22.33 -11.42 -2.65
N LYS A 901 -21.24 -11.81 -1.98
CA LYS A 901 -19.87 -11.51 -2.45
C LYS A 901 -19.53 -12.23 -3.76
N GLU A 902 -20.01 -13.45 -3.97
CA GLU A 902 -19.81 -14.18 -5.24
C GLU A 902 -20.52 -13.52 -6.42
N VAL A 903 -21.67 -12.86 -6.18
CA VAL A 903 -22.43 -12.12 -7.20
C VAL A 903 -21.68 -10.90 -7.73
N VAL A 904 -20.88 -10.23 -6.89
CA VAL A 904 -20.21 -8.96 -7.26
C VAL A 904 -18.77 -9.19 -7.76
N LEU A 905 -18.12 -10.30 -7.43
CA LEU A 905 -16.76 -10.64 -7.90
C LEU A 905 -16.56 -10.54 -9.44
N PRO A 906 -17.52 -10.90 -10.30
CA PRO A 906 -17.40 -10.73 -11.76
C PRO A 906 -17.19 -9.27 -12.22
N PHE A 907 -17.55 -8.28 -11.40
CA PHE A 907 -17.33 -6.86 -11.73
C PHE A 907 -15.84 -6.45 -11.65
N LEU A 908 -14.99 -7.16 -10.90
CA LEU A 908 -13.54 -6.90 -10.86
C LEU A 908 -12.87 -7.13 -12.24
N PRO A 909 -12.95 -8.34 -12.85
CA PRO A 909 -12.38 -8.57 -14.17
C PRO A 909 -13.09 -7.75 -15.27
N ALA A 910 -14.38 -7.47 -15.10
CA ALA A 910 -15.11 -6.55 -15.98
C ALA A 910 -14.46 -5.16 -15.99
N THR A 911 -14.36 -4.54 -14.81
CA THR A 911 -13.79 -3.20 -14.62
C THR A 911 -12.35 -3.15 -15.13
N ARG A 912 -11.54 -4.18 -14.85
CA ARG A 912 -10.17 -4.31 -15.38
C ARG A 912 -10.14 -4.25 -16.89
N ASN A 913 -10.95 -5.05 -17.57
CA ASN A 913 -10.94 -5.15 -19.03
C ASN A 913 -11.18 -3.78 -19.69
N TYR A 914 -12.03 -2.93 -19.11
CA TYR A 914 -12.31 -1.60 -19.64
C TYR A 914 -11.15 -0.63 -19.46
N ILE A 915 -10.49 -0.67 -18.30
CA ILE A 915 -9.37 0.25 -18.04
C ILE A 915 -8.03 -0.26 -18.61
N GLN A 916 -7.97 -1.53 -19.04
CA GLN A 916 -6.74 -2.23 -19.45
C GLN A 916 -5.95 -1.48 -20.53
N LYS A 917 -6.63 -0.96 -21.57
CA LYS A 917 -5.99 -0.14 -22.63
C LYS A 917 -5.25 1.07 -22.05
N TYR A 918 -5.83 1.76 -21.08
CA TYR A 918 -5.21 2.93 -20.45
C TYR A 918 -4.08 2.55 -19.49
N VAL A 919 -4.19 1.39 -18.83
CA VAL A 919 -3.10 0.80 -18.04
C VAL A 919 -1.90 0.49 -18.96
N ASP A 920 -2.14 -0.16 -20.10
CA ASP A 920 -1.11 -0.49 -21.07
C ASP A 920 -0.44 0.76 -21.64
N ASN A 921 -1.23 1.76 -22.07
CA ASN A 921 -0.73 3.05 -22.55
C ASN A 921 0.15 3.76 -21.52
N LEU A 922 -0.22 3.70 -20.23
CA LEU A 922 0.57 4.29 -19.16
C LEU A 922 1.88 3.51 -18.97
N LEU A 923 1.84 2.18 -18.98
CA LEU A 923 3.06 1.36 -18.87
C LEU A 923 3.99 1.53 -20.07
N ASP A 924 3.45 1.73 -21.28
CA ASP A 924 4.21 2.10 -22.48
C ASP A 924 4.92 3.45 -22.30
N ALA A 925 4.21 4.44 -21.75
CA ALA A 925 4.81 5.73 -21.45
C ALA A 925 5.79 5.70 -20.26
N MET A 926 5.69 4.72 -19.35
CA MET A 926 6.64 4.57 -18.26
C MET A 926 7.93 3.87 -18.68
N PHE A 927 7.81 2.85 -19.54
CA PHE A 927 8.90 1.97 -19.97
C PHE A 927 9.09 2.05 -21.49
N THR A 928 9.29 3.28 -21.99
CA THR A 928 9.40 3.55 -23.43
C THR A 928 10.68 2.96 -24.05
N GLU A 929 10.57 2.48 -25.28
CA GLU A 929 11.70 2.02 -26.10
C GLU A 929 12.03 3.05 -27.21
N GLN A 930 11.61 4.32 -27.05
CA GLN A 930 11.89 5.40 -28.00
C GLN A 930 13.09 6.25 -27.56
N ASP A 931 14.16 6.25 -28.35
CA ASP A 931 15.40 7.02 -28.10
C ASP A 931 15.17 8.51 -27.79
N SER A 932 14.25 9.16 -28.52
CA SER A 932 13.96 10.60 -28.39
C SER A 932 13.31 10.97 -27.07
N ASP A 933 12.66 9.99 -26.45
CA ASP A 933 11.81 10.19 -25.30
C ASP A 933 12.59 9.98 -24.01
N ILE A 934 13.66 9.18 -24.02
CA ILE A 934 14.45 8.89 -22.82
C ILE A 934 15.30 10.12 -22.43
N PRO A 935 15.08 10.70 -21.23
CA PRO A 935 15.88 11.85 -20.78
C PRO A 935 17.34 11.47 -20.59
N LYS A 936 18.27 12.37 -20.96
CA LYS A 936 19.70 12.08 -20.91
C LYS A 936 20.17 11.88 -19.47
N ALA A 937 19.55 12.57 -18.52
CA ALA A 937 19.80 12.41 -17.09
C ALA A 937 19.48 10.98 -16.61
N ILE A 938 18.36 10.40 -17.06
CA ILE A 938 17.99 9.02 -16.70
C ILE A 938 18.94 8.01 -17.35
N GLN A 939 19.28 8.24 -18.62
CA GLN A 939 20.27 7.42 -19.31
C GLN A 939 21.64 7.49 -18.59
N TYR A 940 22.06 8.66 -18.10
CA TYR A 940 23.31 8.84 -17.34
C TYR A 940 23.26 8.09 -16.01
N LEU A 941 22.15 8.22 -15.26
CA LEU A 941 21.97 7.53 -13.98
C LEU A 941 21.99 5.99 -14.15
N PHE A 942 21.39 5.49 -15.22
CA PHE A 942 21.37 4.06 -15.52
C PHE A 942 22.75 3.56 -15.93
N GLN A 943 23.48 4.32 -16.74
CA GLN A 943 24.87 4.03 -17.08
C GLN A 943 25.75 4.02 -15.84
N PHE A 944 25.56 4.96 -14.90
CA PHE A 944 26.26 4.96 -13.61
C PHE A 944 25.99 3.66 -12.83
N PHE A 945 24.74 3.24 -12.69
CA PHE A 945 24.41 2.00 -11.98
C PHE A 945 24.98 0.75 -12.68
N ASP A 946 24.99 0.71 -14.01
CA ASP A 946 25.60 -0.39 -14.76
C ASP A 946 27.12 -0.43 -14.59
N GLU A 947 27.79 0.73 -14.61
CA GLU A 947 29.24 0.84 -14.37
C GLU A 947 29.62 0.39 -12.95
N GLU A 948 28.87 0.81 -11.93
CA GLU A 948 29.16 0.43 -10.53
C GLU A 948 28.81 -1.03 -10.24
N ALA A 949 27.68 -1.55 -10.74
CA ALA A 949 27.34 -2.96 -10.58
C ALA A 949 28.31 -3.89 -11.32
N GLY A 950 28.84 -3.44 -12.47
CA GLY A 950 29.87 -4.16 -13.22
C GLY A 950 31.18 -4.34 -12.44
N LYS A 951 31.49 -3.46 -11.48
CA LYS A 951 32.65 -3.64 -10.57
C LYS A 951 32.40 -4.68 -9.48
N LEU A 952 31.13 -4.96 -9.17
CA LEU A 952 30.70 -5.93 -8.16
C LEU A 952 30.39 -7.32 -8.75
N ASP A 953 30.59 -7.50 -10.06
CA ASP A 953 30.34 -8.74 -10.81
C ASP A 953 28.91 -9.31 -10.68
N ASP A 954 27.90 -8.48 -10.39
CA ASP A 954 26.50 -8.91 -10.29
C ASP A 954 25.53 -7.93 -10.99
N PRO A 955 24.99 -8.28 -12.18
CA PRO A 955 24.10 -7.43 -12.94
C PRO A 955 22.72 -7.24 -12.29
N ASP A 956 22.31 -8.10 -11.33
CA ASP A 956 21.03 -7.96 -10.64
C ASP A 956 20.99 -6.72 -9.73
N PHE A 957 22.15 -6.23 -9.28
CA PHE A 957 22.23 -4.99 -8.49
C PHE A 957 21.85 -3.77 -9.30
N ALA A 958 22.35 -3.65 -10.54
CA ALA A 958 21.99 -2.54 -11.42
C ALA A 958 20.47 -2.50 -11.66
N LYS A 959 19.85 -3.66 -11.93
CA LYS A 959 18.39 -3.74 -12.07
C LYS A 959 17.68 -3.28 -10.79
N ALA A 960 18.10 -3.77 -9.62
CA ALA A 960 17.49 -3.40 -8.35
C ALA A 960 17.59 -1.89 -8.05
N TRP A 961 18.73 -1.25 -8.34
CA TRP A 961 18.90 0.19 -8.13
C TRP A 961 18.06 1.03 -9.11
N LYS A 962 17.99 0.62 -10.38
CA LYS A 962 17.09 1.21 -11.39
C LYS A 962 15.62 1.12 -10.96
N ASP A 963 15.19 -0.04 -10.48
CA ASP A 963 13.85 -0.26 -9.94
C ASP A 963 13.59 0.64 -8.72
N ASN A 964 14.51 0.65 -7.75
CA ASN A 964 14.38 1.39 -6.50
C ASN A 964 14.29 2.90 -6.70
N VAL A 965 14.98 3.47 -7.68
CA VAL A 965 15.03 4.93 -7.87
C VAL A 965 13.95 5.44 -8.84
N LEU A 966 13.65 4.71 -9.91
CA LEU A 966 12.71 5.15 -10.93
C LEU A 966 11.32 4.54 -10.73
N ALA A 967 11.20 3.23 -10.90
CA ALA A 967 9.90 2.55 -10.92
C ALA A 967 9.19 2.60 -9.57
N LEU A 968 9.89 2.19 -8.49
CA LEU A 968 9.32 2.03 -7.15
C LEU A 968 9.20 3.32 -6.35
N ARG A 969 9.77 4.44 -6.84
CA ARG A 969 9.70 5.75 -6.19
C ARG A 969 8.94 6.76 -7.02
N TYR A 970 9.48 7.11 -8.18
CA TYR A 970 8.89 8.17 -8.99
C TYR A 970 7.53 7.73 -9.55
N TRP A 971 7.51 6.61 -10.28
CA TRP A 971 6.30 6.16 -10.96
C TRP A 971 5.21 5.72 -9.99
N THR A 972 5.52 4.89 -8.98
CA THR A 972 4.53 4.50 -7.97
C THR A 972 3.95 5.69 -7.21
N THR A 973 4.74 6.74 -6.93
CA THR A 973 4.25 7.94 -6.23
C THR A 973 3.25 8.72 -7.08
N ILE A 974 3.55 8.90 -8.37
CA ILE A 974 2.69 9.63 -9.31
C ILE A 974 1.42 8.84 -9.63
N ILE A 975 1.51 7.52 -9.80
CA ILE A 975 0.33 6.66 -10.03
C ILE A 975 -0.56 6.66 -8.79
N ALA A 976 0.02 6.48 -7.60
CA ALA A 976 -0.73 6.53 -6.35
C ALA A 976 -1.34 7.91 -6.10
N ASN A 977 -0.73 8.99 -6.61
CA ASN A 977 -1.17 10.36 -6.33
C ASN A 977 -1.13 11.23 -7.60
N PRO A 978 -2.04 11.03 -8.56
CA PRO A 978 -2.05 11.82 -9.81
C PRO A 978 -2.19 13.32 -9.55
N GLN A 979 -2.85 13.70 -8.44
CA GLN A 979 -3.00 15.08 -7.97
C GLN A 979 -1.68 15.79 -7.65
N TYR A 980 -0.55 15.07 -7.60
CA TYR A 980 0.75 15.71 -7.42
C TYR A 980 1.22 16.41 -8.70
N ALA A 981 0.82 15.89 -9.87
CA ALA A 981 1.26 16.40 -11.17
C ALA A 981 0.12 16.91 -12.06
N LEU A 982 -1.11 16.47 -11.83
CA LEU A 982 -2.31 16.83 -12.57
C LEU A 982 -3.30 17.52 -11.63
N ASP A 983 -4.01 18.53 -12.10
CA ASP A 983 -5.09 19.16 -11.34
C ASP A 983 -6.38 18.34 -11.46
N VAL A 984 -6.46 17.30 -10.63
CA VAL A 984 -7.55 16.32 -10.58
C VAL A 984 -8.03 16.11 -9.14
N GLY A 985 -9.21 15.50 -8.97
CA GLY A 985 -9.81 15.19 -7.67
C GLY A 985 -9.09 14.08 -6.90
N THR A 986 -9.40 13.97 -5.60
CA THR A 986 -8.83 12.98 -4.67
C THR A 986 -9.87 11.99 -4.15
N GLU A 987 -10.70 11.44 -5.03
CA GLU A 987 -11.78 10.53 -4.67
C GLU A 987 -11.25 9.17 -4.18
N ASN A 988 -11.75 8.72 -3.03
CA ASN A 988 -11.26 7.51 -2.33
C ASN A 988 -11.36 6.23 -3.19
N TYR A 989 -12.45 6.07 -3.96
CA TYR A 989 -12.65 4.90 -4.84
C TYR A 989 -11.63 4.86 -5.99
N ILE A 990 -11.23 6.03 -6.53
CA ILE A 990 -10.22 6.11 -7.59
C ILE A 990 -8.84 5.80 -7.00
N GLN A 991 -8.53 6.39 -5.85
CA GLN A 991 -7.27 6.18 -5.12
C GLN A 991 -7.04 4.70 -4.79
N ALA A 992 -8.10 3.98 -4.40
CA ALA A 992 -8.05 2.55 -4.17
C ALA A 992 -7.70 1.75 -5.43
N CYS A 993 -8.30 2.08 -6.58
CA CYS A 993 -7.97 1.46 -7.86
C CYS A 993 -6.52 1.74 -8.27
N LEU A 994 -6.06 2.98 -8.15
CA LEU A 994 -4.68 3.37 -8.48
C LEU A 994 -3.65 2.67 -7.59
N ARG A 995 -3.95 2.46 -6.30
CA ARG A 995 -3.08 1.69 -5.39
C ARG A 995 -2.98 0.22 -5.78
N THR A 996 -4.05 -0.38 -6.31
CA THR A 996 -3.99 -1.74 -6.90
C THR A 996 -3.00 -1.75 -8.08
N LEU A 997 -3.02 -0.74 -8.96
CA LEU A 997 -2.08 -0.64 -10.07
C LEU A 997 -0.63 -0.42 -9.62
N VAL A 998 -0.41 0.35 -8.55
CA VAL A 998 0.91 0.48 -7.92
C VAL A 998 1.46 -0.88 -7.47
N GLN A 999 0.60 -1.75 -6.96
CA GLN A 999 1.00 -3.11 -6.59
C GLN A 999 1.39 -3.95 -7.82
N VAL A 1000 0.73 -3.76 -8.97
CA VAL A 1000 1.12 -4.39 -10.25
C VAL A 1000 2.54 -3.96 -10.66
N VAL A 1001 2.87 -2.67 -10.56
CA VAL A 1001 4.22 -2.16 -10.86
C VAL A 1001 5.25 -2.76 -9.90
N LYS A 1002 4.93 -2.85 -8.60
CA LYS A 1002 5.81 -3.48 -7.59
C LYS A 1002 6.06 -4.96 -7.89
N ASP A 1003 5.02 -5.72 -8.23
CA ASP A 1003 5.16 -7.14 -8.58
C ASP A 1003 5.94 -7.33 -9.89
N THR A 1004 5.80 -6.41 -10.85
CA THR A 1004 6.60 -6.36 -12.09
C THR A 1004 8.09 -6.17 -11.79
N CYS A 1005 8.47 -5.18 -10.98
CA CYS A 1005 9.87 -4.96 -10.57
C CYS A 1005 10.45 -6.18 -9.82
N ALA A 1006 9.64 -6.81 -8.97
CA ALA A 1006 10.04 -8.00 -8.21
C ALA A 1006 10.17 -9.29 -9.05
N GLY A 1007 9.74 -9.27 -10.31
CA GLY A 1007 9.76 -10.45 -11.18
C GLY A 1007 8.82 -11.58 -10.73
N ARG A 1008 7.76 -11.25 -9.97
CA ARG A 1008 6.80 -12.24 -9.47
C ARG A 1008 5.77 -12.55 -10.55
N SER A 1009 5.76 -13.77 -11.07
CA SER A 1009 4.79 -14.19 -12.08
C SER A 1009 3.51 -14.80 -11.49
N LYS A 1010 3.53 -15.29 -10.24
CA LYS A 1010 2.38 -15.87 -9.53
C LYS A 1010 2.46 -15.66 -8.00
N PRO A 1011 1.33 -15.54 -7.28
CA PRO A 1011 1.32 -15.51 -5.81
C PRO A 1011 1.77 -16.87 -5.25
N THR A 1012 2.66 -16.85 -4.25
CA THR A 1012 3.30 -18.06 -3.68
C THR A 1012 2.95 -18.33 -2.22
N LYS A 1013 2.19 -17.43 -1.56
CA LYS A 1013 1.77 -17.54 -0.14
C LYS A 1013 0.26 -17.32 0.03
N SER A 1014 -0.36 -17.96 1.04
CA SER A 1014 -1.80 -17.87 1.35
C SER A 1014 -2.32 -16.45 1.62
N GLN A 1015 -1.47 -15.56 2.16
CA GLN A 1015 -1.77 -14.13 2.37
C GLN A 1015 -1.78 -13.29 1.07
N ASP A 1016 -1.29 -13.83 -0.06
CA ASP A 1016 -1.17 -13.11 -1.34
C ASP A 1016 -2.33 -13.35 -2.32
N PHE A 1017 -3.37 -14.10 -1.94
CA PHE A 1017 -4.50 -14.50 -2.81
C PHE A 1017 -5.65 -13.49 -2.90
N SER A 1018 -5.44 -12.20 -2.60
CA SER A 1018 -6.51 -11.22 -2.76
C SER A 1018 -6.99 -11.16 -4.22
N PRO A 1019 -8.31 -11.07 -4.47
CA PRO A 1019 -8.87 -10.99 -5.83
C PRO A 1019 -8.22 -9.88 -6.68
N SER A 1020 -7.91 -8.73 -6.07
CA SER A 1020 -7.22 -7.60 -6.72
C SER A 1020 -5.82 -7.94 -7.22
N ARG A 1021 -5.10 -8.84 -6.54
CA ARG A 1021 -3.74 -9.25 -6.94
C ARG A 1021 -3.76 -10.34 -8.00
N LEU A 1022 -4.74 -11.25 -7.94
CA LEU A 1022 -4.97 -12.27 -8.97
C LEU A 1022 -5.38 -11.65 -10.32
N LEU A 1023 -6.06 -10.50 -10.26
CA LEU A 1023 -6.61 -9.77 -11.41
C LEU A 1023 -5.60 -9.51 -12.55
N TYR A 1024 -4.34 -9.25 -12.21
CA TYR A 1024 -3.26 -8.93 -13.18
C TYR A 1024 -2.22 -10.04 -13.34
N SER A 1025 -2.39 -11.18 -12.67
CA SER A 1025 -1.39 -12.28 -12.68
C SER A 1025 -1.01 -12.76 -14.08
N ASN A 1026 -1.98 -12.86 -15.00
CA ASN A 1026 -1.74 -13.30 -16.38
C ASN A 1026 -0.99 -12.27 -17.25
N PHE A 1027 -1.01 -10.99 -16.86
CA PHE A 1027 -0.36 -9.90 -17.62
C PHE A 1027 1.05 -9.59 -17.11
N LEU A 1028 1.36 -9.95 -15.85
CA LEU A 1028 2.66 -9.71 -15.23
C LEU A 1028 3.86 -10.18 -16.07
N PRO A 1029 3.86 -11.38 -16.70
CA PRO A 1029 4.97 -11.79 -17.56
C PRO A 1029 5.25 -10.82 -18.71
N GLY A 1030 4.20 -10.26 -19.33
CA GLY A 1030 4.34 -9.27 -20.40
C GLY A 1030 4.94 -7.95 -19.90
N TYR A 1031 4.48 -7.47 -18.74
CA TYR A 1031 5.01 -6.26 -18.13
C TYR A 1031 6.46 -6.42 -17.66
N ILE A 1032 6.83 -7.59 -17.13
CA ILE A 1032 8.21 -7.91 -16.74
C ILE A 1032 9.12 -7.84 -17.97
N ASN A 1033 8.70 -8.43 -19.09
CA ASN A 1033 9.45 -8.39 -20.33
C ASN A 1033 9.60 -6.96 -20.87
N LYS A 1034 8.52 -6.15 -20.83
CA LYS A 1034 8.57 -4.73 -21.22
C LYS A 1034 9.57 -3.92 -20.38
N LEU A 1035 9.56 -4.10 -19.06
CA LEU A 1035 10.51 -3.45 -18.16
C LEU A 1035 11.96 -3.87 -18.47
N GLN A 1036 12.19 -5.17 -18.70
CA GLN A 1036 13.51 -5.69 -19.06
C GLN A 1036 14.00 -5.12 -20.39
N ASN A 1037 13.14 -5.08 -21.41
CA ASN A 1037 13.47 -4.49 -22.71
C ASN A 1037 13.81 -3.02 -22.60
N HIS A 1038 13.05 -2.24 -21.82
CA HIS A 1038 13.35 -0.83 -21.56
C HIS A 1038 14.76 -0.66 -20.98
N TYR A 1039 15.14 -1.44 -19.98
CA TYR A 1039 16.49 -1.37 -19.39
C TYR A 1039 17.60 -1.77 -20.36
N LEU A 1040 17.39 -2.82 -21.16
CA LEU A 1040 18.34 -3.25 -22.19
C LEU A 1040 18.46 -2.20 -23.30
N HIS A 1041 17.36 -1.58 -23.68
CA HIS A 1041 17.32 -0.54 -24.70
C HIS A 1041 18.09 0.70 -24.22
N VAL A 1042 17.83 1.20 -23.00
CA VAL A 1042 18.58 2.32 -22.42
C VAL A 1042 20.08 2.00 -22.32
N GLN A 1043 20.43 0.76 -21.98
CA GLN A 1043 21.84 0.32 -21.94
C GLN A 1043 22.48 0.29 -23.33
N SER A 1044 21.71 0.01 -24.39
CA SER A 1044 22.19 0.02 -25.77
C SER A 1044 22.43 1.43 -26.32
N LEU A 1045 21.82 2.45 -25.71
CA LEU A 1045 22.07 3.85 -26.04
C LEU A 1045 23.49 4.21 -25.56
N GLY A 1046 24.36 4.61 -26.50
CA GLY A 1046 25.78 4.87 -26.25
C GLY A 1046 26.08 5.82 -25.08
N ARG A 1047 27.34 5.83 -24.62
CA ARG A 1047 27.75 6.61 -23.45
C ARG A 1047 27.44 8.10 -23.62
N ILE A 1048 26.84 8.71 -22.59
CA ILE A 1048 26.53 10.14 -22.60
C ILE A 1048 27.80 10.94 -22.40
N SER A 1049 27.98 11.99 -23.21
CA SER A 1049 29.10 12.92 -23.01
C SER A 1049 28.82 13.84 -21.81
N SER A 1050 29.88 14.26 -21.12
CA SER A 1050 29.76 15.27 -20.05
C SER A 1050 29.14 16.57 -20.54
N GLU A 1051 29.35 16.92 -21.83
CA GLU A 1051 28.79 18.11 -22.45
C GLU A 1051 27.27 18.01 -22.63
N ASP A 1052 26.74 16.85 -23.02
CA ASP A 1052 25.30 16.61 -23.16
C ASP A 1052 24.57 16.71 -21.82
N LEU A 1053 25.16 16.13 -20.76
CA LEU A 1053 24.59 16.19 -19.41
C LEU A 1053 24.62 17.63 -18.86
N ALA A 1054 25.70 18.38 -19.10
CA ALA A 1054 25.79 19.78 -18.71
C ALA A 1054 24.76 20.64 -19.45
N LEU A 1055 24.53 20.38 -20.74
CA LEU A 1055 23.49 21.04 -21.53
C LEU A 1055 22.10 20.76 -20.96
N GLU A 1056 21.79 19.51 -20.62
CA GLU A 1056 20.49 19.18 -20.03
C GLU A 1056 20.29 19.81 -18.64
N CYS A 1057 21.34 19.84 -17.81
CA CYS A 1057 21.32 20.58 -16.54
C CYS A 1057 21.02 22.07 -16.75
N HIS A 1058 21.63 22.69 -17.76
CA HIS A 1058 21.41 24.09 -18.09
C HIS A 1058 19.97 24.34 -18.54
N LEU A 1059 19.44 23.51 -19.44
CA LEU A 1059 18.06 23.60 -19.90
C LEU A 1059 17.05 23.45 -18.76
N LEU A 1060 17.30 22.53 -17.81
CA LEU A 1060 16.46 22.37 -16.62
C LEU A 1060 16.45 23.65 -15.76
N GLN A 1061 17.62 24.27 -15.55
CA GLN A 1061 17.72 25.49 -14.74
C GLN A 1061 16.98 26.66 -15.38
N GLU A 1062 17.12 26.85 -16.69
CA GLU A 1062 16.38 27.87 -17.43
C GLU A 1062 14.88 27.62 -17.34
N ASP A 1063 14.46 26.36 -17.42
CA ASP A 1063 13.05 25.99 -17.32
C ASP A 1063 12.46 26.35 -15.94
N PHE A 1064 13.21 26.26 -14.85
CA PHE A 1064 12.69 26.43 -13.49
C PHE A 1064 13.04 27.77 -12.83
N ALA A 1065 13.75 28.67 -13.53
CA ALA A 1065 14.27 29.92 -12.98
C ALA A 1065 13.22 30.80 -12.27
N ASP A 1066 12.01 30.89 -12.81
CA ASP A 1066 10.96 31.81 -12.31
C ASP A 1066 9.97 31.16 -11.31
N THR A 1067 10.32 30.00 -10.74
CA THR A 1067 9.36 29.23 -9.92
C THR A 1067 9.27 29.67 -8.46
N PHE A 1068 10.40 30.11 -7.88
CA PHE A 1068 10.55 30.51 -6.48
C PHE A 1068 11.58 31.63 -6.37
N ASP A 1069 11.54 32.38 -5.27
CA ASP A 1069 12.56 33.40 -4.99
C ASP A 1069 13.84 32.73 -4.46
N LEU A 1070 14.96 32.93 -5.16
CA LEU A 1070 16.24 32.29 -4.85
C LEU A 1070 16.74 32.69 -3.45
N THR A 1071 16.85 33.99 -3.19
CA THR A 1071 17.43 34.53 -1.94
C THR A 1071 16.62 34.09 -0.73
N SER A 1072 15.30 34.12 -0.84
CA SER A 1072 14.41 33.66 0.24
C SER A 1072 14.45 32.17 0.46
N THR A 1073 14.60 31.38 -0.61
CA THR A 1073 14.78 29.93 -0.47
C THR A 1073 16.13 29.59 0.19
N GLN A 1074 17.20 30.30 -0.18
CA GLN A 1074 18.52 30.17 0.45
C GLN A 1074 18.46 30.50 1.94
N TYR A 1075 17.68 31.53 2.30
CA TYR A 1075 17.54 31.94 3.69
C TYR A 1075 16.75 30.93 4.54
N GLU A 1076 15.68 30.34 4.01
CA GLU A 1076 14.97 29.23 4.67
C GLU A 1076 15.87 27.99 4.86
N LEU A 1077 16.70 27.66 3.86
CA LEU A 1077 17.71 26.61 4.01
C LEU A 1077 18.73 26.98 5.09
N PHE A 1078 19.21 28.22 5.10
CA PHE A 1078 20.18 28.71 6.08
C PHE A 1078 19.64 28.63 7.52
N LYS A 1079 18.39 29.08 7.76
CA LYS A 1079 17.72 28.96 9.06
C LYS A 1079 17.62 27.49 9.52
N LEU A 1080 17.28 26.59 8.60
CA LEU A 1080 17.17 25.17 8.91
C LEU A 1080 18.55 24.57 9.26
N LEU A 1081 19.60 24.95 8.52
CA LEU A 1081 20.98 24.51 8.79
C LEU A 1081 21.57 25.12 10.06
N GLN A 1082 21.18 26.34 10.43
CA GLN A 1082 21.59 26.99 11.68
C GLN A 1082 21.21 26.15 12.90
N THR A 1083 20.07 25.44 12.85
CA THR A 1083 19.65 24.51 13.92
C THR A 1083 20.67 23.39 14.14
N TYR A 1084 21.48 23.07 13.12
CA TYR A 1084 22.50 22.01 13.14
C TYR A 1084 23.92 22.58 12.93
N GLN A 1085 24.15 23.84 13.30
CA GLN A 1085 25.42 24.53 13.08
C GLN A 1085 26.61 23.86 13.78
N GLU A 1086 26.43 23.30 14.98
CA GLU A 1086 27.52 22.68 15.75
C GLU A 1086 28.07 21.43 15.03
N PRO A 1087 27.24 20.40 14.71
CA PRO A 1087 27.64 19.28 13.85
C PRO A 1087 28.31 19.71 12.55
N LEU A 1088 27.76 20.73 11.90
CA LEU A 1088 28.24 21.19 10.60
C LEU A 1088 29.62 21.84 10.70
N MET A 1089 29.87 22.62 11.74
CA MET A 1089 31.17 23.22 12.00
C MET A 1089 32.22 22.14 12.29
N GLU A 1090 31.88 21.14 13.09
CA GLU A 1090 32.77 20.00 13.38
C GLU A 1090 33.13 19.24 12.10
N GLY A 1091 32.14 18.85 11.29
CA GLY A 1091 32.41 18.15 10.03
C GLY A 1091 33.24 18.96 9.02
N LEU A 1092 33.09 20.29 9.00
CA LEU A 1092 33.91 21.16 8.16
C LEU A 1092 35.34 21.32 8.68
N GLU A 1093 35.54 21.22 9.99
CA GLU A 1093 36.85 21.19 10.62
C GLU A 1093 37.50 19.81 10.49
N GLU A 1094 36.78 18.71 10.42
CA GLU A 1094 37.39 17.38 10.20
C GLU A 1094 37.90 17.17 8.76
N ASN A 1095 37.32 17.87 7.78
CA ASN A 1095 37.70 17.73 6.38
C ASN A 1095 38.87 18.64 6.02
N ASP A 1096 40.05 18.06 5.74
CA ASP A 1096 41.29 18.78 5.38
C ASP A 1096 41.09 19.86 4.31
N VAL A 1097 40.32 19.57 3.26
CA VAL A 1097 40.12 20.52 2.15
C VAL A 1097 39.16 21.66 2.54
N CYS A 1098 38.22 21.40 3.45
CA CYS A 1098 37.34 22.42 4.01
C CYS A 1098 38.08 23.34 4.98
N GLN A 1099 39.04 22.79 5.76
CA GLN A 1099 39.96 23.56 6.59
C GLN A 1099 40.87 24.47 5.76
N GLU A 1100 41.53 23.93 4.71
CA GLU A 1100 42.42 24.70 3.83
C GLU A 1100 41.70 25.91 3.19
N LEU A 1101 40.42 25.75 2.86
CA LEU A 1101 39.58 26.79 2.28
C LEU A 1101 38.86 27.67 3.33
N ASN A 1102 39.13 27.46 4.62
CA ASN A 1102 38.53 28.17 5.76
C ASN A 1102 36.99 28.27 5.68
N MET A 1103 36.34 27.16 5.32
CA MET A 1103 34.89 27.13 5.13
C MET A 1103 34.14 27.24 6.45
N ALA A 1104 34.63 26.61 7.52
CA ALA A 1104 34.07 26.73 8.87
C ALA A 1104 34.09 28.20 9.36
N GLY A 1105 35.24 28.89 9.20
CA GLY A 1105 35.33 30.31 9.56
C GLY A 1105 34.40 31.20 8.73
N THR A 1106 34.20 30.87 7.45
CA THR A 1106 33.25 31.59 6.58
C THR A 1106 31.81 31.38 7.03
N LEU A 1107 31.41 30.15 7.37
CA LEU A 1107 30.07 29.84 7.88
C LEU A 1107 29.81 30.55 9.21
N LYS A 1108 30.77 30.51 10.13
CA LYS A 1108 30.70 31.22 11.42
C LYS A 1108 30.53 32.72 11.25
N SER A 1109 31.33 33.33 10.37
CA SER A 1109 31.20 34.76 10.08
C SER A 1109 29.82 35.13 9.52
N LEU A 1110 29.19 34.25 8.73
CA LEU A 1110 27.85 34.47 8.19
C LEU A 1110 26.77 34.33 9.28
N LEU A 1111 26.91 33.34 10.17
CA LEU A 1111 26.02 33.15 11.31
C LEU A 1111 26.06 34.37 12.24
N ASP A 1112 27.26 34.81 12.63
CA ASP A 1112 27.47 35.98 13.48
C ASP A 1112 26.91 37.25 12.80
N HIS A 1113 27.17 37.43 11.51
CA HIS A 1113 26.69 38.60 10.76
C HIS A 1113 25.15 38.66 10.68
N ILE A 1114 24.49 37.51 10.51
CA ILE A 1114 23.03 37.44 10.43
C ILE A 1114 22.39 37.60 11.81
N ALA A 1115 22.98 37.02 12.87
CA ALA A 1115 22.53 37.23 14.25
C ALA A 1115 22.57 38.71 14.66
N ASP A 1116 23.65 39.43 14.30
CA ASP A 1116 23.80 40.87 14.51
C ASP A 1116 22.69 41.69 13.82
N ILE A 1117 22.17 41.20 12.70
CA ILE A 1117 21.15 41.89 11.90
C ILE A 1117 19.74 41.59 12.40
N THR A 1118 19.46 40.36 12.81
CA THR A 1118 18.11 39.91 13.22
C THR A 1118 17.83 40.14 14.71
N GLY A 1119 18.85 40.43 15.53
CA GLY A 1119 18.70 40.74 16.95
C GLY A 1119 18.29 39.54 17.81
N TYR A 1120 18.52 38.32 17.33
CA TYR A 1120 18.36 37.09 18.09
C TYR A 1120 19.68 36.76 18.79
N GLU A 1121 19.73 36.93 20.12
CA GLU A 1121 20.75 36.32 21.01
C GLU A 1121 20.42 34.85 21.28
#